data_AF-A0A3L7PF84-F1
#
_entry.id   AF-A0A3L7PF84-F1
#
_cell.length_a   1.000
_cell.length_b   1.000
_cell.length_c   1.000
_cell.angle_alpha   90.00
_cell.angle_beta   90.00
_cell.angle_gamma   90.00
#
_symmetry.space_group_name_H-M   'P 1'
#
loop_
_entity.id
_entity.type
_entity.pdbx_description
1 polymer ?
#
loop_
_entity_poly.entity_id
_entity_poly.type
_entity_poly.pdbx_seq_one_letter_code
_entity_poly.pdbx_strand_id
1 'polypeptide(L)'
;MFMAVIASHRRRRHRTAAALGWRVGIMGGFVATAVVAAVVWPSFAGAAEAVAEAVAEEAATPEADSAAEAEDNGVFLPSDRVKERQLDRARRMLAAGDWADAAGLLDELLADERDAFLQGEHAGGTRRSIRAEATRMIAALPVAGNNAYGLLFRARAERALAEALQHDDAAGVMAVARRWFATPAGQRAAVVAAIAALESGDGRAAAAWLAGLAETANAENWGPTLAVMRAAALARAGDRRAAAEMLKAARARGGGLTRIAGREVALSGETAGSSGTASTAVATAAHAWLDSFVAAGHSPSGSHAGDWLQPGGDAARNAVVEASQPLLVARYRVPLTRHPEESRLLERRRRAAAADGEWVVPAGSLVAVAGTLVAQTPLGILGIDFETGKRLWLQSAAAAGSSGSDTALQASLGRVFDDATSGCLSSDGSRVFAVESHPDALTPPAESLLGAADAIGWQNGNTLTAYDVTARGRVAWRLPGRDAGEVGAAWYMGAPLVVGDDLFVLVESGGQLRLDVLDAARGVVRWSQPLADLDEQQSAANRDAFGRRLSGLTPACAEGVLVCPLGGGAVVAVEVATRSLLWAHSYRPLEPAGDPLGGGLRIRGLVGEGRDAAAPRRGGDPWPVIASGRVVLAAYDAEEVHCLGLRDGLPVWPRPPRGRFQMAGVVDGVVVLVGRDGVEAFGIDTGLRKWSRPHPAAARPSGRGIVTATRLFLPYDTPEVVEIDLADGSVAGRHAARGGAVPGTLVAHRGELISRGVDAIDVFHQTSELESRIETARHDLRPSPWADFWEGQLAVMRGDVAAGLELLRQSAEAARSPPGAVGDALAFAMKRDFGAASACWQRWSESADPAARSAPVLRAAADGFLRAGEVPPAWRACRDLLAMEEPGAAVLIADSSDAALEVRSDRWVRGRLAELASRASAALRLEMAEAIASLAEQAAAMPEPARRRRCEELLERLGDHPAANPIRAAFVAEVDGDAGGLTGRGREWEIRRDLLGDRGRADGDLDGPDDEDPLADGPPADWPSADWPVGRVVVRRSRREPAAEPSGVGSQVVMVPLVGSTRPAIPGVAVRYDMQQRRLLVIDGYGRRVVEPLPLDWGGAAAAMPWMNQQSLIESSVVGRVLVVRAGAAVAAFDIGDSPGDSRLLWKSGGRPTAGRDMVLIRAVSAAGGRIARNGDLPLGGRITEPDDQADARSVLAPPARAAG
;
A
#
# COMPACT_ATOMS: atom_id res chain seq x y z
N MET A 1 42.16 -42.96 -31.62
CA MET A 1 43.56 -43.40 -31.81
C MET A 1 44.22 -42.39 -32.73
N PHE A 2 45.43 -41.97 -32.37
CA PHE A 2 46.32 -40.99 -33.02
C PHE A 2 46.25 -39.52 -32.59
N MET A 3 47.48 -39.05 -32.35
CA MET A 3 47.97 -37.98 -31.50
C MET A 3 48.02 -36.61 -32.19
N ALA A 4 47.85 -35.57 -31.36
CA ALA A 4 48.73 -34.43 -31.17
C ALA A 4 49.41 -33.71 -32.37
N VAL A 5 49.10 -32.41 -32.46
CA VAL A 5 50.05 -31.27 -32.30
C VAL A 5 50.78 -30.69 -33.53
N ILE A 6 50.51 -29.37 -33.72
CA ILE A 6 51.34 -28.25 -34.22
C ILE A 6 51.61 -28.13 -35.75
N ALA A 7 51.10 -27.05 -36.36
CA ALA A 7 51.89 -25.84 -36.71
C ALA A 7 51.12 -24.86 -37.60
N SER A 8 51.23 -23.58 -37.26
CA SER A 8 50.81 -22.39 -37.99
C SER A 8 51.35 -22.30 -39.43
N HIS A 9 50.60 -21.74 -40.40
CA HIS A 9 50.60 -20.30 -40.72
C HIS A 9 49.79 -19.97 -42.01
N ARG A 10 49.05 -18.86 -41.92
CA ARG A 10 48.80 -17.85 -42.97
C ARG A 10 47.93 -18.17 -44.21
N ARG A 11 46.80 -17.45 -44.19
CA ARG A 11 46.38 -16.34 -45.09
C ARG A 11 45.37 -16.64 -46.20
N ARG A 12 44.25 -15.89 -46.06
CA ARG A 12 43.56 -15.06 -47.07
C ARG A 12 42.75 -15.85 -48.12
N ARG A 13 41.54 -15.44 -48.55
CA ARG A 13 40.81 -14.16 -48.47
C ARG A 13 39.37 -14.37 -49.01
N HIS A 14 38.46 -13.50 -48.53
CA HIS A 14 37.27 -12.93 -49.20
C HIS A 14 36.09 -13.85 -49.59
N ARG A 15 34.91 -13.66 -48.99
CA ARG A 15 33.83 -12.65 -49.22
C ARG A 15 33.01 -12.93 -50.50
N THR A 16 31.72 -13.24 -50.31
CA THR A 16 30.46 -12.62 -50.84
C THR A 16 29.35 -13.67 -50.74
N ALA A 17 28.33 -13.51 -49.88
CA ALA A 17 27.12 -12.67 -50.02
C ALA A 17 26.05 -13.25 -50.98
N ALA A 18 24.83 -13.35 -50.42
CA ALA A 18 23.50 -13.27 -51.03
C ALA A 18 22.73 -14.55 -51.41
N ALA A 19 21.65 -14.77 -50.63
CA ALA A 19 20.23 -14.78 -51.04
C ALA A 19 19.52 -16.10 -51.42
N LEU A 20 18.22 -16.07 -51.05
CA LEU A 20 17.10 -16.98 -51.34
C LEU A 20 17.12 -18.35 -50.61
N GLY A 21 16.04 -18.85 -50.02
CA GLY A 21 14.64 -18.44 -50.04
C GLY A 21 13.76 -19.69 -49.99
N TRP A 22 12.85 -19.73 -49.01
CA TRP A 22 11.61 -20.53 -48.91
C TRP A 22 11.73 -22.08 -48.84
N ARG A 23 11.23 -22.78 -47.81
CA ARG A 23 9.88 -22.98 -47.24
C ARG A 23 9.17 -24.20 -47.84
N VAL A 24 8.48 -24.94 -46.94
CA VAL A 24 7.51 -26.04 -47.16
C VAL A 24 8.16 -27.41 -47.41
N GLY A 25 7.85 -28.49 -46.70
CA GLY A 25 6.85 -28.75 -45.67
C GLY A 25 6.52 -30.25 -45.66
N ILE A 26 5.73 -30.65 -44.66
CA ILE A 26 4.83 -31.81 -44.64
C ILE A 26 5.34 -33.12 -44.00
N MET A 27 4.70 -33.38 -42.85
CA MET A 27 4.15 -34.62 -42.27
C MET A 27 4.98 -35.90 -42.20
N GLY A 28 4.92 -36.51 -41.01
CA GLY A 28 4.97 -37.96 -40.85
C GLY A 28 5.16 -38.38 -39.40
N GLY A 29 4.13 -38.19 -38.56
CA GLY A 29 4.05 -38.94 -37.30
C GLY A 29 3.57 -40.36 -37.55
N PHE A 30 3.92 -41.31 -36.69
CA PHE A 30 3.11 -42.46 -36.21
C PHE A 30 3.94 -43.15 -35.09
N VAL A 31 3.53 -43.06 -33.82
CA VAL A 31 2.81 -44.12 -33.03
C VAL A 31 3.70 -45.37 -32.86
N ALA A 32 4.35 -45.57 -31.70
CA ALA A 32 3.83 -46.03 -30.40
C ALA A 32 3.51 -47.54 -30.34
N THR A 33 4.14 -48.23 -29.38
CA THR A 33 3.75 -49.44 -28.59
C THR A 33 5.04 -50.08 -28.04
N ALA A 34 5.16 -50.70 -26.86
CA ALA A 34 4.30 -51.04 -25.72
C ALA A 34 5.28 -51.62 -24.63
N VAL A 35 5.20 -51.24 -23.34
CA VAL A 35 4.51 -51.94 -22.22
C VAL A 35 5.43 -52.78 -21.29
N VAL A 36 5.14 -52.66 -19.99
CA VAL A 36 5.45 -53.48 -18.78
C VAL A 36 6.58 -53.00 -17.83
N ALA A 37 6.15 -52.85 -16.58
CA ALA A 37 6.84 -52.44 -15.38
C ALA A 37 7.59 -53.58 -14.65
N ALA A 38 8.66 -53.25 -13.90
CA ALA A 38 8.86 -53.64 -12.49
C ALA A 38 10.21 -53.13 -11.94
N VAL A 39 10.12 -52.31 -10.87
CA VAL A 39 10.95 -52.21 -9.65
C VAL A 39 12.44 -52.59 -9.73
N VAL A 40 13.34 -51.60 -9.47
CA VAL A 40 14.47 -51.62 -8.49
C VAL A 40 15.13 -50.21 -8.46
N TRP A 41 15.19 -49.57 -7.29
CA TRP A 41 16.19 -48.54 -6.90
C TRP A 41 17.27 -49.26 -6.07
N PRO A 42 18.55 -48.83 -5.94
CA PRO A 42 19.05 -47.46 -5.75
C PRO A 42 20.18 -47.09 -6.77
N SER A 43 20.46 -45.83 -7.12
CA SER A 43 21.42 -44.95 -6.43
C SER A 43 21.68 -43.74 -7.34
N PHE A 44 21.39 -42.52 -6.91
CA PHE A 44 21.95 -41.30 -7.53
C PHE A 44 22.54 -40.42 -6.42
N ALA A 45 23.70 -40.83 -5.92
CA ALA A 45 24.57 -40.03 -5.06
C ALA A 45 25.74 -39.40 -5.83
N GLY A 46 25.87 -39.64 -7.14
CA GLY A 46 27.06 -39.23 -7.91
C GLY A 46 26.93 -37.98 -8.79
N ALA A 47 25.75 -37.35 -8.87
CA ALA A 47 25.54 -36.20 -9.76
C ALA A 47 25.50 -34.82 -9.06
N ALA A 48 25.43 -34.80 -7.72
CA ALA A 48 25.43 -33.57 -6.94
C ALA A 48 26.86 -33.08 -6.60
N GLU A 49 27.84 -33.98 -6.55
CA GLU A 49 29.22 -33.65 -6.16
C GLU A 49 30.00 -32.97 -7.30
N ALA A 50 29.77 -33.34 -8.55
CA ALA A 50 30.46 -32.76 -9.71
C ALA A 50 30.02 -31.32 -10.04
N VAL A 51 28.84 -30.89 -9.60
CA VAL A 51 28.38 -29.48 -9.72
C VAL A 51 28.83 -28.66 -8.50
N ALA A 52 29.01 -29.29 -7.34
CA ALA A 52 29.53 -28.63 -6.14
C ALA A 52 31.02 -28.27 -6.28
N GLU A 53 31.81 -29.09 -6.96
CA GLU A 53 33.26 -28.89 -7.12
C GLU A 53 33.59 -27.79 -8.17
N ALA A 54 32.78 -27.65 -9.22
CA ALA A 54 32.94 -26.59 -10.22
C ALA A 54 32.49 -25.19 -9.73
N VAL A 55 31.67 -25.12 -8.67
CA VAL A 55 31.24 -23.85 -8.04
C VAL A 55 32.21 -23.43 -6.92
N ALA A 56 33.04 -24.34 -6.42
CA ALA A 56 34.04 -24.05 -5.39
C ALA A 56 35.26 -23.26 -5.92
N GLU A 57 35.58 -23.39 -7.21
CA GLU A 57 36.82 -22.81 -7.78
C GLU A 57 36.69 -21.34 -8.21
N GLU A 58 35.47 -20.80 -8.30
CA GLU A 58 35.20 -19.37 -8.57
C GLU A 58 34.86 -18.57 -7.28
N ALA A 59 34.98 -19.21 -6.11
CA ALA A 59 34.66 -18.65 -4.79
C ALA A 59 35.89 -18.18 -3.98
N ALA A 60 37.10 -18.18 -4.57
CA ALA A 60 38.35 -17.89 -3.86
C ALA A 60 38.93 -16.52 -4.23
N THR A 61 38.39 -15.46 -3.62
CA THR A 61 39.16 -14.29 -3.15
C THR A 61 38.30 -13.56 -2.10
N PRO A 62 38.48 -13.83 -0.80
CA PRO A 62 37.88 -13.00 0.22
C PRO A 62 38.71 -11.71 0.30
N GLU A 63 38.19 -10.61 -0.25
CA GLU A 63 38.61 -9.29 0.20
C GLU A 63 38.24 -9.20 1.68
N ALA A 64 39.26 -9.30 2.53
CA ALA A 64 39.18 -9.14 3.97
C ALA A 64 39.03 -7.66 4.31
N ASP A 65 37.88 -7.07 3.96
CA ASP A 65 37.43 -5.75 4.42
C ASP A 65 35.97 -5.87 4.89
N SER A 66 35.75 -6.53 6.02
CA SER A 66 34.50 -6.43 6.78
C SER A 66 34.70 -6.80 8.25
N ALA A 67 35.72 -6.24 8.89
CA ALA A 67 35.53 -5.85 10.28
C ALA A 67 34.57 -4.66 10.22
N ALA A 68 33.26 -4.93 10.32
CA ALA A 68 32.28 -3.88 10.53
C ALA A 68 32.64 -3.18 11.84
N GLU A 69 33.35 -2.06 11.75
CA GLU A 69 33.30 -1.05 12.80
C GLU A 69 31.82 -0.79 13.03
N ALA A 70 31.36 -0.98 14.26
CA ALA A 70 29.97 -0.72 14.62
C ALA A 70 29.71 0.78 14.42
N GLU A 71 29.25 1.16 13.23
CA GLU A 71 28.63 2.46 13.00
C GLU A 71 27.53 2.62 14.05
N ASP A 72 27.65 3.68 14.85
CA ASP A 72 26.72 3.99 15.91
C ASP A 72 25.39 4.46 15.28
N ASN A 73 24.47 3.51 15.08
CA ASN A 73 23.17 3.79 14.48
C ASN A 73 22.18 4.46 15.46
N GLY A 74 22.63 4.86 16.67
CA GLY A 74 21.80 5.54 17.67
C GLY A 74 20.82 4.64 18.44
N VAL A 75 20.87 3.31 18.20
CA VAL A 75 20.08 2.30 18.91
C VAL A 75 21.00 1.47 19.81
N PHE A 76 20.92 1.68 21.12
CA PHE A 76 21.75 1.01 22.11
C PHE A 76 21.00 -0.14 22.78
N LEU A 77 21.44 -1.35 22.50
CA LEU A 77 20.93 -2.55 23.17
C LEU A 77 21.38 -2.58 24.65
N PRO A 78 20.54 -3.03 25.60
CA PRO A 78 20.88 -3.14 27.00
C PRO A 78 22.18 -3.94 27.17
N SER A 79 23.18 -3.36 27.84
CA SER A 79 24.47 -4.00 28.07
C SER A 79 24.91 -3.85 29.52
N ASP A 80 25.64 -4.84 30.02
CA ASP A 80 26.18 -4.83 31.38
C ASP A 80 27.58 -5.45 31.40
N ARG A 81 28.59 -4.58 31.47
CA ARG A 81 30.01 -4.99 31.47
C ARG A 81 30.40 -5.80 32.70
N VAL A 82 29.70 -5.64 33.82
CA VAL A 82 30.00 -6.42 35.04
C VAL A 82 29.54 -7.86 34.84
N LYS A 83 28.31 -8.04 34.33
CA LYS A 83 27.76 -9.36 34.01
C LYS A 83 28.53 -10.06 32.90
N GLU A 84 28.96 -9.33 31.87
CA GLU A 84 29.80 -9.88 30.80
C GLU A 84 31.14 -10.42 31.35
N ARG A 85 31.80 -9.66 32.24
CA ARG A 85 33.03 -10.13 32.92
C ARG A 85 32.78 -11.34 33.82
N GLN A 86 31.64 -11.42 34.49
CA GLN A 86 31.25 -12.59 35.28
C GLN A 86 31.06 -13.82 34.38
N LEU A 87 30.41 -13.65 33.23
CA LEU A 87 30.22 -14.70 32.25
C LEU A 87 31.56 -15.17 31.65
N ASP A 88 32.46 -14.26 31.29
CA ASP A 88 33.80 -14.58 30.80
C ASP A 88 34.66 -15.28 31.86
N ARG A 89 34.46 -14.93 33.13
CA ARG A 89 35.07 -15.67 34.24
C ARG A 89 34.50 -17.09 34.33
N ALA A 90 33.17 -17.24 34.26
CA ALA A 90 32.54 -18.56 34.24
C ALA A 90 33.05 -19.42 33.07
N ARG A 91 33.18 -18.86 31.85
CA ARG A 91 33.76 -19.55 30.68
C ARG A 91 35.17 -20.09 30.94
N ARG A 92 36.05 -19.26 31.52
CA ARG A 92 37.42 -19.68 31.87
C ARG A 92 37.44 -20.79 32.92
N MET A 93 36.54 -20.72 33.91
CA MET A 93 36.42 -21.75 34.95
C MET A 93 35.88 -23.07 34.38
N LEU A 94 34.90 -23.02 33.47
CA LEU A 94 34.43 -24.20 32.73
C LEU A 94 35.57 -24.83 31.90
N ALA A 95 36.38 -24.02 31.22
CA ALA A 95 37.53 -24.50 30.46
C ALA A 95 38.62 -25.11 31.35
N ALA A 96 38.79 -24.59 32.58
CA ALA A 96 39.74 -25.12 33.57
C ALA A 96 39.23 -26.36 34.31
N GLY A 97 37.94 -26.70 34.19
CA GLY A 97 37.30 -27.80 34.92
C GLY A 97 36.84 -27.45 36.34
N ASP A 98 36.82 -26.17 36.70
CA ASP A 98 36.36 -25.65 37.99
C ASP A 98 34.82 -25.54 38.02
N TRP A 99 34.15 -26.69 37.95
CA TRP A 99 32.70 -26.76 37.69
C TRP A 99 31.84 -26.09 38.77
N ALA A 100 32.20 -26.22 40.05
CA ALA A 100 31.39 -25.73 41.16
C ALA A 100 31.33 -24.19 41.21
N ASP A 101 32.49 -23.53 41.07
CA ASP A 101 32.57 -22.08 41.06
C ASP A 101 31.97 -21.48 39.79
N ALA A 102 32.17 -22.13 38.64
CA ALA A 102 31.51 -21.73 37.39
C ALA A 102 29.98 -21.81 37.52
N ALA A 103 29.47 -22.90 38.09
CA ALA A 103 28.05 -23.09 38.34
C ALA A 103 27.48 -22.03 39.31
N GLY A 104 28.26 -21.62 40.33
CA GLY A 104 27.93 -20.52 41.23
C GLY A 104 27.73 -19.19 40.50
N LEU A 105 28.70 -18.80 39.66
CA LEU A 105 28.61 -17.57 38.86
C LEU A 105 27.45 -17.60 37.86
N LEU A 106 27.20 -18.73 37.20
CA LEU A 106 26.09 -18.86 36.27
C LEU A 106 24.73 -18.76 36.97
N ASP A 107 24.57 -19.31 38.18
CA ASP A 107 23.34 -19.15 38.98
C ASP A 107 23.13 -17.71 39.44
N GLU A 108 24.19 -16.96 39.78
CA GLU A 108 24.09 -15.53 40.09
C GLU A 108 23.57 -14.72 38.88
N LEU A 109 24.06 -15.02 37.67
CA LEU A 109 23.59 -14.39 36.45
C LEU A 109 22.13 -14.72 36.14
N LEU A 110 21.67 -15.95 36.43
CA LEU A 110 20.27 -16.35 36.27
C LEU A 110 19.35 -15.79 37.37
N ALA A 111 19.90 -15.37 38.52
CA ALA A 111 19.14 -14.86 39.65
C ALA A 111 18.65 -13.42 39.46
N ASP A 112 19.37 -12.62 38.68
CA ASP A 112 19.03 -11.22 38.41
C ASP A 112 17.77 -11.14 37.55
N GLU A 113 16.88 -10.19 37.83
CA GLU A 113 15.66 -9.95 37.06
C GLU A 113 15.97 -9.27 35.71
N ARG A 114 16.99 -8.42 35.65
CA ARG A 114 17.34 -7.65 34.44
C ARG A 114 18.29 -8.44 33.53
N ASP A 115 17.85 -8.62 32.28
CA ASP A 115 18.65 -9.26 31.22
C ASP A 115 19.35 -8.20 30.34
N ALA A 116 20.44 -8.59 29.69
CA ALA A 116 21.26 -7.73 28.83
C ALA A 116 21.90 -8.54 27.70
N PHE A 117 22.36 -7.88 26.64
CA PHE A 117 23.04 -8.51 25.51
C PHE A 117 24.57 -8.48 25.66
N LEU A 118 25.22 -9.50 25.11
CA LEU A 118 26.69 -9.58 25.01
C LEU A 118 27.20 -8.58 23.98
N GLN A 119 28.25 -7.81 24.29
CA GLN A 119 28.81 -6.83 23.36
C GLN A 119 29.87 -7.45 22.44
N GLY A 120 30.69 -8.36 22.96
CA GLY A 120 31.84 -8.92 22.22
C GLY A 120 31.51 -10.04 21.23
N GLU A 121 30.39 -10.74 21.38
CA GLU A 121 30.01 -11.87 20.51
C GLU A 121 28.93 -11.46 19.50
N HIS A 122 29.35 -11.27 18.25
CA HIS A 122 28.48 -10.90 17.15
C HIS A 122 28.60 -11.91 16.00
N ALA A 123 27.80 -12.96 16.03
CA ALA A 123 27.76 -13.93 14.95
C ALA A 123 26.81 -13.42 13.86
N GLY A 124 27.37 -12.89 12.76
CA GLY A 124 26.59 -12.42 11.61
C GLY A 124 25.59 -11.30 11.94
N GLY A 125 25.97 -10.35 12.80
CA GLY A 125 25.07 -9.25 13.20
C GLY A 125 24.16 -9.57 14.40
N THR A 126 24.24 -10.78 14.97
CA THR A 126 23.37 -11.21 16.08
C THR A 126 24.11 -11.28 17.41
N ARG A 127 23.53 -10.68 18.45
CA ARG A 127 23.95 -10.77 19.86
C ARG A 127 22.97 -11.66 20.62
N ARG A 128 23.49 -12.50 21.51
CA ARG A 128 22.68 -13.29 22.45
C ARG A 128 22.55 -12.55 23.78
N SER A 129 21.49 -12.84 24.52
CA SER A 129 21.37 -12.36 25.89
C SER A 129 22.32 -13.12 26.83
N ILE A 130 22.73 -12.44 27.90
CA ILE A 130 23.57 -13.03 28.96
C ILE A 130 22.84 -14.20 29.60
N ARG A 131 21.53 -14.09 29.84
CA ARG A 131 20.74 -15.18 30.43
C ARG A 131 20.61 -16.38 29.50
N ALA A 132 20.35 -16.15 28.21
CA ALA A 132 20.27 -17.23 27.22
C ALA A 132 21.62 -17.96 27.11
N GLU A 133 22.72 -17.22 27.11
CA GLU A 133 24.07 -17.78 27.04
C GLU A 133 24.46 -18.53 28.32
N ALA A 134 24.12 -18.02 29.51
CA ALA A 134 24.33 -18.73 30.78
C ALA A 134 23.52 -20.04 30.83
N THR A 135 22.27 -20.02 30.38
CA THR A 135 21.41 -21.20 30.29
C THR A 135 22.00 -22.24 29.32
N ARG A 136 22.51 -21.81 28.17
CA ARG A 136 23.20 -22.67 27.20
C ARG A 136 24.45 -23.32 27.80
N MET A 137 25.25 -22.56 28.55
CA MET A 137 26.44 -23.11 29.22
C MET A 137 26.07 -24.19 30.24
N ILE A 138 25.02 -23.96 31.04
CA ILE A 138 24.53 -24.95 31.99
C ILE A 138 24.04 -26.20 31.25
N ALA A 139 23.27 -26.04 30.18
CA ALA A 139 22.77 -27.16 29.39
C ALA A 139 23.88 -27.96 28.69
N ALA A 140 24.98 -27.30 28.32
CA ALA A 140 26.13 -27.90 27.67
C ALA A 140 27.18 -28.47 28.66
N LEU A 141 26.91 -28.45 29.97
CA LEU A 141 27.85 -28.99 30.96
C LEU A 141 28.10 -30.48 30.72
N PRO A 142 29.37 -30.95 30.82
CA PRO A 142 29.67 -32.38 30.81
C PRO A 142 29.12 -33.05 32.08
N VAL A 143 29.10 -34.38 32.11
CA VAL A 143 28.56 -35.18 33.24
C VAL A 143 29.13 -34.74 34.60
N ALA A 144 30.44 -34.47 34.66
CA ALA A 144 31.10 -33.98 35.88
C ALA A 144 30.56 -32.60 36.33
N GLY A 145 30.33 -31.69 35.37
CA GLY A 145 29.75 -30.38 35.62
C GLY A 145 28.28 -30.46 36.06
N ASN A 146 27.48 -31.31 35.41
CA ASN A 146 26.09 -31.57 35.80
C ASN A 146 25.98 -32.11 37.23
N ASN A 147 26.89 -33.00 37.64
CA ASN A 147 26.96 -33.49 39.01
C ASN A 147 27.29 -32.38 40.02
N ALA A 148 28.27 -31.53 39.71
CA ALA A 148 28.63 -30.38 40.55
C ALA A 148 27.48 -29.37 40.68
N TYR A 149 26.84 -29.01 39.56
CA TYR A 149 25.65 -28.15 39.56
C TYR A 149 24.51 -28.75 40.39
N GLY A 150 24.26 -30.05 40.23
CA GLY A 150 23.26 -30.79 40.99
C GLY A 150 23.52 -30.79 42.50
N LEU A 151 24.77 -30.93 42.94
CA LEU A 151 25.14 -30.89 44.36
C LEU A 151 24.90 -29.51 44.98
N LEU A 152 25.12 -28.43 44.25
CA LEU A 152 24.94 -27.06 44.73
C LEU A 152 23.46 -26.66 44.83
N PHE A 153 22.67 -26.97 43.80
CA PHE A 153 21.36 -26.34 43.63
C PHE A 153 20.15 -27.23 43.84
N ARG A 154 20.27 -28.57 43.82
CA ARG A 154 19.10 -29.48 43.92
C ARG A 154 18.30 -29.26 45.20
N ALA A 155 18.96 -29.25 46.36
CA ALA A 155 18.27 -29.07 47.65
C ALA A 155 17.63 -27.68 47.80
N ARG A 156 18.26 -26.64 47.22
CA ARG A 156 17.73 -25.26 47.23
C ARG A 156 16.50 -25.15 46.34
N ALA A 157 16.57 -25.69 45.12
CA ALA A 157 15.46 -25.70 44.17
C ALA A 157 14.27 -26.53 44.71
N GLU A 158 14.52 -27.66 45.38
CA GLU A 158 13.46 -28.47 46.01
C GLU A 158 12.76 -27.71 47.14
N ARG A 159 13.52 -27.03 47.99
CA ARG A 159 12.95 -26.22 49.09
C ARG A 159 12.12 -25.06 48.54
N ALA A 160 12.66 -24.32 47.57
CA ALA A 160 11.96 -23.20 46.95
C ALA A 160 10.68 -23.65 46.23
N LEU A 161 10.71 -24.79 45.53
CA LEU A 161 9.51 -25.33 44.90
C LEU A 161 8.47 -25.76 45.95
N ALA A 162 8.90 -26.45 47.00
CA ALA A 162 7.98 -26.87 48.07
C ALA A 162 7.33 -25.67 48.76
N GLU A 163 8.09 -24.61 49.02
CA GLU A 163 7.60 -23.36 49.60
C GLU A 163 6.61 -22.65 48.66
N ALA A 164 6.92 -22.56 47.36
CA ALA A 164 6.03 -21.95 46.37
C ALA A 164 4.71 -22.72 46.24
N LEU A 165 4.77 -24.05 46.19
CA LEU A 165 3.57 -24.90 46.14
C LEU A 165 2.75 -24.83 47.43
N GLN A 166 3.40 -24.70 48.60
CA GLN A 166 2.71 -24.59 49.88
C GLN A 166 1.92 -23.28 50.01
N HIS A 167 2.41 -22.20 49.41
CA HIS A 167 1.78 -20.88 49.44
C HIS A 167 0.91 -20.56 48.22
N ASP A 168 0.74 -21.52 47.29
CA ASP A 168 0.06 -21.31 46.00
C ASP A 168 0.66 -20.13 45.21
N ASP A 169 1.98 -19.93 45.33
CA ASP A 169 2.73 -18.85 44.68
C ASP A 169 3.15 -19.26 43.26
N ALA A 170 2.29 -18.97 42.29
CA ALA A 170 2.57 -19.22 40.87
C ALA A 170 3.83 -18.48 40.36
N ALA A 171 4.12 -17.28 40.88
CA ALA A 171 5.32 -16.54 40.50
C ALA A 171 6.58 -17.23 41.03
N GLY A 172 6.53 -17.74 42.27
CA GLY A 172 7.57 -18.57 42.86
C GLY A 172 7.84 -19.85 42.08
N VAL A 173 6.80 -20.56 41.64
CA VAL A 173 6.94 -21.76 40.78
C VAL A 173 7.64 -21.41 39.46
N MET A 174 7.24 -20.33 38.80
CA MET A 174 7.90 -19.87 37.57
C MET A 174 9.36 -19.46 37.82
N ALA A 175 9.66 -18.78 38.93
CA ALA A 175 11.02 -18.38 39.27
C ALA A 175 11.95 -19.59 39.45
N VAL A 176 11.47 -20.65 40.11
CA VAL A 176 12.19 -21.93 40.23
C VAL A 176 12.39 -22.58 38.86
N ALA A 177 11.36 -22.60 38.01
CA ALA A 177 11.44 -23.16 36.67
C ALA A 177 12.47 -22.43 35.79
N ARG A 178 12.52 -21.08 35.84
CA ARG A 178 13.46 -20.25 35.06
C ARG A 178 14.91 -20.42 35.52
N ARG A 179 15.15 -20.33 36.83
CA ARG A 179 16.52 -20.27 37.38
C ARG A 179 17.19 -21.63 37.48
N TRP A 180 16.44 -22.67 37.89
CA TRP A 180 16.99 -24.00 38.16
C TRP A 180 16.45 -25.08 37.21
N PHE A 181 16.13 -24.70 35.96
CA PHE A 181 15.58 -25.59 34.94
C PHE A 181 16.38 -26.89 34.75
N ALA A 182 17.70 -26.84 34.90
CA ALA A 182 18.58 -28.00 34.79
C ALA A 182 18.45 -29.00 35.95
N THR A 183 17.75 -28.65 37.04
CA THR A 183 17.51 -29.55 38.18
C THR A 183 16.17 -30.29 38.06
N PRO A 184 16.01 -31.48 38.69
CA PRO A 184 14.72 -32.17 38.72
C PRO A 184 13.59 -31.36 39.36
N ALA A 185 13.89 -30.49 40.32
CA ALA A 185 12.89 -29.57 40.90
C ALA A 185 12.48 -28.50 39.89
N GLY A 186 13.42 -27.87 39.17
CA GLY A 186 13.09 -26.91 38.12
C GLY A 186 12.28 -27.50 36.98
N GLN A 187 12.59 -28.73 36.55
CA GLN A 187 11.78 -29.44 35.53
C GLN A 187 10.35 -29.73 36.03
N ARG A 188 10.20 -30.16 37.29
CA ARG A 188 8.87 -30.30 37.91
C ARG A 188 8.14 -28.97 37.99
N ALA A 189 8.83 -27.89 38.37
CA ALA A 189 8.27 -26.55 38.40
C ALA A 189 7.79 -26.11 37.00
N ALA A 190 8.54 -26.42 35.94
CA ALA A 190 8.15 -26.16 34.56
C ALA A 190 6.89 -26.94 34.15
N VAL A 191 6.77 -28.22 34.56
CA VAL A 191 5.54 -29.00 34.34
C VAL A 191 4.36 -28.40 35.10
N VAL A 192 4.53 -28.00 36.36
CA VAL A 192 3.47 -27.33 37.14
C VAL A 192 3.06 -26.01 36.49
N ALA A 193 4.03 -25.21 36.04
CA ALA A 193 3.77 -23.97 35.32
C ALA A 193 3.02 -24.24 33.99
N ALA A 194 3.37 -25.30 33.27
CA ALA A 194 2.66 -25.71 32.05
C ALA A 194 1.22 -26.16 32.34
N ILE A 195 0.98 -26.89 33.43
CA ILE A 195 -0.36 -27.32 33.84
C ILE A 195 -1.20 -26.11 34.24
N ALA A 196 -0.68 -25.22 35.09
CA ALA A 196 -1.37 -23.99 35.49
C ALA A 196 -1.69 -23.10 34.27
N ALA A 197 -0.77 -23.03 33.30
CA ALA A 197 -1.01 -22.35 32.03
C ALA A 197 -2.13 -23.03 31.21
N LEU A 198 -2.15 -24.36 31.12
CA LEU A 198 -3.25 -25.10 30.47
C LEU A 198 -4.61 -24.91 31.16
N GLU A 199 -4.63 -24.83 32.49
CA GLU A 199 -5.84 -24.64 33.30
C GLU A 199 -6.40 -23.22 33.17
N SER A 200 -5.51 -22.23 33.09
CA SER A 200 -5.87 -20.82 32.84
C SER A 200 -6.16 -20.52 31.36
N GLY A 201 -6.03 -21.50 30.47
CA GLY A 201 -6.27 -21.35 29.03
C GLY A 201 -5.08 -20.81 28.23
N ASP A 202 -3.95 -20.53 28.87
CA ASP A 202 -2.70 -20.13 28.21
C ASP A 202 -1.96 -21.34 27.63
N GLY A 203 -2.47 -21.85 26.51
CA GLY A 203 -1.84 -22.95 25.76
C GLY A 203 -0.44 -22.63 25.26
N ARG A 204 -0.09 -21.34 25.06
CA ARG A 204 1.20 -20.91 24.52
C ARG A 204 2.31 -20.98 25.56
N ALA A 205 2.07 -20.42 26.75
CA ALA A 205 3.01 -20.56 27.86
C ALA A 205 3.22 -22.04 28.20
N ALA A 206 2.15 -22.84 28.19
CA ALA A 206 2.26 -24.29 28.36
C ALA A 206 3.14 -24.94 27.28
N ALA A 207 2.91 -24.63 26.00
CA ALA A 207 3.68 -25.19 24.90
C ALA A 207 5.18 -24.83 25.01
N ALA A 208 5.51 -23.62 25.43
CA ALA A 208 6.90 -23.18 25.63
C ALA A 208 7.62 -23.96 26.74
N TRP A 209 7.00 -24.07 27.92
CA TRP A 209 7.56 -24.86 29.03
C TRP A 209 7.78 -26.33 28.65
N LEU A 210 6.81 -26.93 27.95
CA LEU A 210 6.87 -28.32 27.52
C LEU A 210 7.86 -28.53 26.36
N ALA A 211 8.05 -27.54 25.49
CA ALA A 211 9.09 -27.58 24.46
C ALA A 211 10.49 -27.59 25.09
N GLY A 212 10.76 -26.71 26.06
CA GLY A 212 12.03 -26.71 26.79
C GLY A 212 12.31 -28.05 27.48
N LEU A 213 11.29 -28.71 28.03
CA LEU A 213 11.44 -30.04 28.64
C LEU A 213 11.81 -31.12 27.60
N ALA A 214 11.27 -31.02 26.39
CA ALA A 214 11.54 -31.98 25.32
C ALA A 214 12.96 -31.87 24.74
N GLU A 215 13.65 -30.76 24.96
CA GLU A 215 15.04 -30.54 24.57
C GLU A 215 16.06 -31.03 25.62
N THR A 216 15.59 -31.46 26.79
CA THR A 216 16.47 -31.98 27.84
C THR A 216 16.97 -33.39 27.52
N ALA A 217 18.19 -33.75 27.97
CA ALA A 217 18.74 -35.09 27.83
C ALA A 217 17.87 -36.20 28.47
N ASN A 218 16.97 -35.83 29.39
CA ASN A 218 16.07 -36.73 30.09
C ASN A 218 14.63 -36.69 29.55
N ALA A 219 14.41 -36.12 28.35
CA ALA A 219 13.08 -35.98 27.76
C ALA A 219 12.31 -37.31 27.66
N GLU A 220 13.02 -38.42 27.43
CA GLU A 220 12.44 -39.78 27.37
C GLU A 220 11.78 -40.20 28.70
N ASN A 221 12.25 -39.70 29.84
CA ASN A 221 11.69 -40.01 31.17
C ASN A 221 10.27 -39.47 31.34
N TRP A 222 9.89 -38.45 30.56
CA TRP A 222 8.54 -37.87 30.56
C TRP A 222 7.58 -38.64 29.64
N GLY A 223 8.10 -39.64 28.90
CA GLY A 223 7.33 -40.58 28.11
C GLY A 223 6.47 -39.95 27.01
N PRO A 224 5.53 -40.72 26.44
CA PRO A 224 4.60 -40.19 25.44
C PRO A 224 3.69 -39.08 25.98
N THR A 225 3.52 -38.99 27.31
CA THR A 225 2.73 -37.96 27.99
C THR A 225 3.18 -36.54 27.64
N LEU A 226 4.50 -36.29 27.60
CA LEU A 226 5.02 -34.96 27.24
C LEU A 226 4.61 -34.56 25.82
N ALA A 227 4.71 -35.48 24.86
CA ALA A 227 4.34 -35.23 23.47
C ALA A 227 2.83 -34.96 23.32
N VAL A 228 1.99 -35.67 24.08
CA VAL A 228 0.54 -35.43 24.11
C VAL A 228 0.20 -34.10 24.77
N MET A 229 0.82 -33.76 25.91
CA MET A 229 0.63 -32.47 26.55
C MET A 229 1.06 -31.31 25.63
N ARG A 230 2.16 -31.48 24.88
CA ARG A 230 2.58 -30.51 23.86
C ARG A 230 1.56 -30.38 22.74
N ALA A 231 1.04 -31.49 22.22
CA ALA A 231 0.00 -31.46 21.19
C ALA A 231 -1.28 -30.77 21.70
N ALA A 232 -1.70 -31.04 22.94
CA ALA A 232 -2.84 -30.38 23.57
C ALA A 232 -2.59 -28.87 23.82
N ALA A 233 -1.38 -28.51 24.25
CA ALA A 233 -0.98 -27.12 24.44
C ALA A 233 -0.96 -26.35 23.11
N LEU A 234 -0.42 -26.95 22.04
CA LEU A 234 -0.44 -26.38 20.68
C LEU A 234 -1.87 -26.24 20.15
N ALA A 235 -2.73 -27.24 20.39
CA ALA A 235 -4.14 -27.16 20.01
C ALA A 235 -4.86 -26.02 20.76
N ARG A 236 -4.64 -25.87 22.07
CA ARG A 236 -5.16 -24.73 22.87
C ARG A 236 -4.56 -23.39 22.45
N ALA A 237 -3.32 -23.37 21.99
CA ALA A 237 -2.66 -22.18 21.44
C ALA A 237 -3.20 -21.78 20.05
N GLY A 238 -4.06 -22.60 19.44
CA GLY A 238 -4.62 -22.39 18.10
C GLY A 238 -3.78 -22.98 16.96
N ASP A 239 -2.62 -23.57 17.25
CA ASP A 239 -1.74 -24.19 16.24
C ASP A 239 -2.14 -25.65 15.99
N ARG A 240 -3.27 -25.79 15.30
CA ARG A 240 -3.89 -27.06 14.93
C ARG A 240 -2.97 -27.94 14.08
N ARG A 241 -2.27 -27.34 13.10
CA ARG A 241 -1.35 -28.08 12.23
C ARG A 241 -0.18 -28.66 13.01
N ALA A 242 0.50 -27.87 13.83
CA ALA A 242 1.62 -28.37 14.63
C ALA A 242 1.15 -29.39 15.68
N ALA A 243 -0.04 -29.19 16.27
CA ALA A 243 -0.64 -30.17 17.19
C ALA A 243 -0.87 -31.53 16.51
N ALA A 244 -1.40 -31.54 15.29
CA ALA A 244 -1.66 -32.76 14.53
C ALA A 244 -0.36 -33.48 14.14
N GLU A 245 0.66 -32.77 13.65
CA GLU A 245 1.97 -33.37 13.32
C GLU A 245 2.69 -33.87 14.58
N MET A 246 2.63 -33.15 15.69
CA MET A 246 3.17 -33.59 16.98
C MET A 246 2.51 -34.88 17.45
N LEU A 247 1.18 -34.95 17.36
CA LEU A 247 0.41 -36.14 17.74
C LEU A 247 0.72 -37.32 16.81
N LYS A 248 0.85 -37.07 15.50
CA LYS A 248 1.24 -38.08 14.51
C LYS A 248 2.64 -38.64 14.80
N ALA A 249 3.60 -37.77 15.08
CA ALA A 249 4.95 -38.17 15.46
C ALA A 249 4.97 -38.95 16.80
N ALA A 250 4.13 -38.57 17.77
CA ALA A 250 3.97 -39.31 19.03
C ALA A 250 3.38 -40.70 18.80
N ARG A 251 2.33 -40.81 17.97
CA ARG A 251 1.69 -42.09 17.58
C ARG A 251 2.66 -43.00 16.83
N ALA A 252 3.51 -42.44 15.96
CA ALA A 252 4.52 -43.20 15.22
C ALA A 252 5.63 -43.77 16.11
N ARG A 253 5.92 -43.14 17.26
CA ARG A 253 6.97 -43.56 18.20
C ARG A 253 6.51 -44.55 19.29
N GLY A 254 5.22 -44.77 19.50
CA GLY A 254 4.75 -45.72 20.52
C GLY A 254 3.27 -46.07 20.50
N GLY A 255 2.96 -47.36 20.40
CA GLY A 255 1.62 -47.96 20.55
C GLY A 255 1.28 -48.33 21.99
N GLY A 256 1.41 -47.39 22.94
CA GLY A 256 1.17 -47.60 24.37
C GLY A 256 0.01 -46.78 24.96
N LEU A 257 -0.43 -47.17 26.16
CA LEU A 257 -1.35 -46.39 27.01
C LEU A 257 -0.61 -45.17 27.59
N THR A 258 -1.19 -43.98 27.46
CA THR A 258 -0.70 -42.72 28.06
C THR A 258 -1.70 -42.22 29.08
N ARG A 259 -1.24 -41.65 30.18
CA ARG A 259 -2.12 -41.13 31.23
C ARG A 259 -2.45 -39.65 30.98
N ILE A 260 -3.70 -39.33 30.70
CA ILE A 260 -4.22 -37.97 30.49
C ILE A 260 -5.29 -37.70 31.55
N ALA A 261 -5.16 -36.63 32.34
CA ALA A 261 -6.10 -36.25 33.41
C ALA A 261 -6.44 -37.43 34.36
N GLY A 262 -5.44 -38.26 34.69
CA GLY A 262 -5.60 -39.43 35.55
C GLY A 262 -6.16 -40.69 34.86
N ARG A 263 -6.61 -40.62 33.60
CA ARG A 263 -7.16 -41.74 32.82
C ARG A 263 -6.10 -42.33 31.89
N GLU A 264 -6.04 -43.65 31.76
CA GLU A 264 -5.23 -44.31 30.72
C GLU A 264 -5.94 -44.22 29.37
N VAL A 265 -5.24 -43.73 28.37
CA VAL A 265 -5.73 -43.49 27.01
C VAL A 265 -4.77 -44.17 26.03
N ALA A 266 -5.30 -45.06 25.19
CA ALA A 266 -4.50 -45.70 24.15
C ALA A 266 -4.15 -44.68 23.06
N LEU A 267 -2.85 -44.57 22.72
CA LEU A 267 -2.41 -43.74 21.58
C LEU A 267 -2.65 -44.41 20.22
N SER A 268 -3.12 -45.66 20.20
CA SER A 268 -3.53 -46.38 18.98
C SER A 268 -4.93 -45.97 18.54
N GLY A 269 -5.02 -44.99 17.65
CA GLY A 269 -6.24 -44.65 16.90
C GLY A 269 -6.13 -45.16 15.45
N GLU A 270 -7.20 -45.76 14.93
CA GLU A 270 -7.31 -46.36 13.59
C GLU A 270 -6.65 -45.50 12.50
N THR A 271 -5.56 -45.99 11.92
CA THR A 271 -5.08 -45.53 10.62
C THR A 271 -6.14 -45.91 9.60
N ALA A 272 -7.03 -44.97 9.25
CA ALA A 272 -7.90 -45.11 8.08
C ALA A 272 -7.04 -45.53 6.88
N GLY A 273 -7.45 -46.62 6.23
CA GLY A 273 -6.62 -47.40 5.32
C GLY A 273 -6.03 -46.62 4.14
N SER A 274 -4.85 -47.08 3.75
CA SER A 274 -4.19 -46.94 2.44
C SER A 274 -5.15 -46.62 1.28
N SER A 275 -5.35 -45.33 1.00
CA SER A 275 -5.64 -44.79 -0.33
C SER A 275 -5.30 -43.29 -0.34
N GLY A 276 -4.72 -42.79 -1.44
CA GLY A 276 -3.95 -41.54 -1.52
C GLY A 276 -4.69 -40.20 -1.36
N THR A 277 -5.80 -40.14 -0.63
CA THR A 277 -6.57 -38.92 -0.31
C THR A 277 -6.59 -38.58 1.19
N ALA A 278 -5.71 -39.19 1.99
CA ALA A 278 -5.86 -39.32 3.44
C ALA A 278 -5.29 -38.20 4.34
N SER A 279 -4.60 -37.17 3.81
CA SER A 279 -3.94 -36.15 4.67
C SER A 279 -4.94 -35.35 5.53
N THR A 280 -6.00 -34.85 4.91
CA THR A 280 -7.00 -34.01 5.58
C THR A 280 -7.85 -34.81 6.57
N ALA A 281 -8.28 -36.02 6.20
CA ALA A 281 -9.08 -36.89 7.07
C ALA A 281 -8.32 -37.33 8.34
N VAL A 282 -7.02 -37.64 8.21
CA VAL A 282 -6.16 -38.00 9.35
C VAL A 282 -5.94 -36.78 10.27
N ALA A 283 -5.74 -35.59 9.70
CA ALA A 283 -5.68 -34.36 10.47
C ALA A 283 -7.00 -34.12 11.22
N THR A 284 -8.16 -34.19 10.55
CA THR A 284 -9.48 -34.01 11.19
C THR A 284 -9.72 -34.99 12.34
N ALA A 285 -9.33 -36.26 12.18
CA ALA A 285 -9.43 -37.26 13.25
C ALA A 285 -8.47 -36.99 14.43
N ALA A 286 -7.27 -36.47 14.15
CA ALA A 286 -6.34 -36.03 15.19
C ALA A 286 -6.88 -34.85 15.99
N HIS A 287 -7.49 -33.86 15.33
CA HIS A 287 -8.15 -32.73 15.98
C HIS A 287 -9.32 -33.19 16.84
N ALA A 288 -10.23 -33.99 16.30
CA ALA A 288 -11.39 -34.50 17.04
C ALA A 288 -10.98 -35.30 18.29
N TRP A 289 -9.89 -36.08 18.21
CA TRP A 289 -9.32 -36.77 19.36
C TRP A 289 -8.80 -35.80 20.42
N LEU A 290 -8.02 -34.77 20.03
CA LEU A 290 -7.53 -33.75 20.97
C LEU A 290 -8.67 -32.96 21.60
N ASP A 291 -9.67 -32.57 20.81
CA ASP A 291 -10.86 -31.84 21.24
C ASP A 291 -11.69 -32.64 22.26
N SER A 292 -11.62 -33.98 22.24
CA SER A 292 -12.30 -34.81 23.25
C SER A 292 -11.68 -34.74 24.66
N PHE A 293 -10.42 -34.31 24.78
CA PHE A 293 -9.71 -34.15 26.07
C PHE A 293 -9.60 -32.69 26.49
N VAL A 294 -9.66 -31.77 25.54
CA VAL A 294 -9.76 -30.34 25.79
C VAL A 294 -11.23 -30.04 26.06
N ALA A 295 -11.66 -30.14 27.32
CA ALA A 295 -12.98 -29.62 27.73
C ALA A 295 -13.17 -28.22 27.11
N ALA A 296 -14.40 -27.89 26.69
CA ALA A 296 -14.82 -26.62 26.09
C ALA A 296 -14.58 -25.43 27.03
N GLY A 297 -13.32 -25.17 27.34
CA GLY A 297 -12.83 -24.01 28.05
C GLY A 297 -12.50 -22.97 27.00
N HIS A 298 -13.31 -21.91 27.01
CA HIS A 298 -13.09 -20.63 26.35
C HIS A 298 -12.16 -20.70 25.14
N SER A 299 -12.72 -21.06 23.97
CA SER A 299 -12.19 -20.47 22.73
C SER A 299 -12.02 -18.98 23.01
N PRO A 300 -10.89 -18.34 22.61
CA PRO A 300 -10.64 -16.92 22.89
C PRO A 300 -11.92 -16.16 22.62
N SER A 301 -12.46 -15.58 23.70
CA SER A 301 -13.83 -15.11 23.80
C SER A 301 -14.08 -14.08 22.69
N GLY A 302 -14.62 -14.51 21.55
CA GLY A 302 -14.98 -13.62 20.43
C GLY A 302 -14.34 -13.90 19.07
N SER A 303 -13.38 -14.82 18.91
CA SER A 303 -12.85 -15.15 17.57
C SER A 303 -13.83 -16.03 16.80
N HIS A 304 -14.67 -15.43 15.95
CA HIS A 304 -15.51 -16.19 15.02
C HIS A 304 -14.64 -16.76 13.89
N ALA A 305 -14.99 -17.96 13.40
CA ALA A 305 -14.33 -18.54 12.24
C ALA A 305 -14.42 -17.55 11.04
N GLY A 306 -13.26 -17.17 10.51
CA GLY A 306 -13.15 -16.24 9.38
C GLY A 306 -12.98 -14.76 9.73
N ASP A 307 -12.89 -14.36 11.00
CA ASP A 307 -12.56 -12.98 11.39
C ASP A 307 -11.11 -12.61 10.99
N TRP A 308 -10.87 -11.33 10.68
CA TRP A 308 -9.56 -10.78 10.35
C TRP A 308 -9.18 -9.73 11.40
N LEU A 309 -8.55 -10.19 12.47
CA LEU A 309 -8.44 -9.41 13.71
C LEU A 309 -7.23 -8.49 13.78
N GLN A 310 -6.21 -8.70 12.95
CA GLN A 310 -4.96 -7.94 13.02
C GLN A 310 -4.21 -7.92 11.67
N PRO A 311 -3.25 -7.00 11.47
CA PRO A 311 -2.43 -6.96 10.25
C PRO A 311 -1.75 -8.30 9.98
N GLY A 312 -1.68 -8.74 8.72
CA GLY A 312 -1.16 -10.07 8.38
C GLY A 312 -2.04 -11.25 8.82
N GLY A 313 -3.23 -10.99 9.36
CA GLY A 313 -4.30 -11.96 9.65
C GLY A 313 -4.13 -12.76 10.95
N ASP A 314 -2.90 -13.14 11.30
CA ASP A 314 -2.60 -13.89 12.52
C ASP A 314 -1.41 -13.30 13.31
N ALA A 315 -1.07 -13.92 14.43
CA ALA A 315 0.00 -13.43 15.30
C ALA A 315 1.39 -13.59 14.67
N ALA A 316 1.56 -14.53 13.74
CA ALA A 316 2.78 -14.78 13.00
C ALA A 316 2.94 -13.84 11.78
N ARG A 317 1.89 -13.05 11.48
CA ARG A 317 1.76 -12.18 10.32
C ARG A 317 1.82 -12.95 8.99
N ASN A 318 1.35 -14.21 8.99
CA ASN A 318 1.43 -15.13 7.86
C ASN A 318 0.13 -15.91 7.61
N ALA A 319 -1.04 -15.27 7.78
CA ALA A 319 -2.31 -15.96 7.60
C ALA A 319 -2.49 -16.45 6.16
N VAL A 320 -2.61 -17.77 6.01
CA VAL A 320 -3.00 -18.42 4.75
C VAL A 320 -4.52 -18.56 4.76
N VAL A 321 -5.18 -17.95 3.79
CA VAL A 321 -6.65 -17.94 3.72
C VAL A 321 -7.19 -18.95 2.71
N GLU A 322 -8.41 -19.41 2.95
CA GLU A 322 -9.20 -20.06 1.92
C GLU A 322 -9.93 -18.97 1.12
N ALA A 323 -9.54 -18.81 -0.14
CA ALA A 323 -10.17 -17.87 -1.06
C ALA A 323 -10.25 -18.47 -2.46
N SER A 324 -11.38 -18.24 -3.13
CA SER A 324 -11.54 -18.55 -4.55
C SER A 324 -11.50 -17.29 -5.41
N GLN A 325 -11.70 -17.45 -6.71
CA GLN A 325 -11.70 -16.36 -7.68
C GLN A 325 -12.63 -15.21 -7.23
N PRO A 326 -12.17 -13.96 -7.21
CA PRO A 326 -13.02 -12.82 -6.89
C PRO A 326 -13.88 -12.42 -8.09
N LEU A 327 -15.17 -12.18 -7.82
CA LEU A 327 -16.05 -11.44 -8.72
C LEU A 327 -15.97 -9.95 -8.31
N LEU A 328 -15.16 -9.17 -9.02
CA LEU A 328 -14.94 -7.75 -8.73
C LEU A 328 -16.11 -6.84 -9.16
N VAL A 329 -17.31 -7.22 -8.76
CA VAL A 329 -18.54 -6.43 -8.78
C VAL A 329 -18.85 -6.11 -7.31
N ALA A 330 -18.74 -4.85 -6.91
CA ALA A 330 -18.95 -4.48 -5.52
C ALA A 330 -20.39 -4.80 -5.09
N ARG A 331 -20.55 -5.64 -4.06
CA ARG A 331 -21.83 -5.86 -3.35
C ARG A 331 -22.31 -4.54 -2.76
N TYR A 332 -21.39 -3.81 -2.15
CA TYR A 332 -21.53 -2.42 -1.76
C TYR A 332 -20.17 -1.74 -1.71
N ARG A 333 -20.20 -0.41 -1.67
CA ARG A 333 -19.03 0.46 -1.54
C ARG A 333 -19.25 1.46 -0.41
N VAL A 334 -18.26 1.64 0.45
CA VAL A 334 -18.29 2.63 1.55
C VAL A 334 -17.17 3.66 1.36
N PRO A 335 -17.50 4.94 1.11
CA PRO A 335 -16.50 6.00 1.06
C PRO A 335 -15.79 6.20 2.40
N LEU A 336 -14.48 6.38 2.37
CA LEU A 336 -13.63 6.73 3.52
C LEU A 336 -13.36 8.23 3.64
N THR A 337 -13.68 8.99 2.59
CA THR A 337 -13.46 10.45 2.52
C THR A 337 -14.70 11.23 2.93
N ARG A 338 -14.50 12.51 3.29
CA ARG A 338 -15.58 13.42 3.69
C ARG A 338 -16.33 13.97 2.50
N HIS A 339 -15.59 14.22 1.41
CA HIS A 339 -16.08 14.88 0.22
C HIS A 339 -15.51 14.21 -1.04
N PRO A 340 -16.27 14.11 -2.15
CA PRO A 340 -15.78 13.51 -3.40
C PRO A 340 -14.48 14.13 -3.95
N GLU A 341 -14.21 15.41 -3.65
CA GLU A 341 -12.95 16.06 -4.02
C GLU A 341 -11.73 15.46 -3.32
N GLU A 342 -11.85 15.05 -2.06
CA GLU A 342 -10.76 14.36 -1.34
C GLU A 342 -10.43 13.02 -2.03
N SER A 343 -11.45 12.26 -2.43
CA SER A 343 -11.28 11.03 -3.21
C SER A 343 -10.53 11.30 -4.52
N ARG A 344 -10.94 12.37 -5.24
CA ARG A 344 -10.27 12.79 -6.48
C ARG A 344 -8.81 13.19 -6.24
N LEU A 345 -8.49 13.83 -5.13
CA LEU A 345 -7.13 14.22 -4.78
C LEU A 345 -6.26 13.00 -4.40
N LEU A 346 -6.79 12.06 -3.61
CA LEU A 346 -6.09 10.82 -3.26
C LEU A 346 -5.77 10.00 -4.50
N GLU A 347 -6.75 9.85 -5.39
CA GLU A 347 -6.60 9.08 -6.62
C GLU A 347 -5.64 9.78 -7.61
N ARG A 348 -5.68 11.11 -7.69
CA ARG A 348 -4.68 11.89 -8.44
C ARG A 348 -3.26 11.65 -7.91
N ARG A 349 -3.07 11.69 -6.58
CA ARG A 349 -1.77 11.43 -5.95
C ARG A 349 -1.27 10.01 -6.21
N ARG A 350 -2.16 9.01 -6.11
CA ARG A 350 -1.83 7.61 -6.43
C ARG A 350 -1.38 7.45 -7.88
N ARG A 351 -2.10 8.05 -8.83
CA ARG A 351 -1.74 8.00 -10.27
C ARG A 351 -0.44 8.71 -10.58
N ALA A 352 -0.20 9.87 -9.95
CA ALA A 352 1.07 10.58 -10.08
C ALA A 352 2.22 9.67 -9.61
N ALA A 353 2.11 9.09 -8.41
CA ALA A 353 3.13 8.16 -7.91
C ALA A 353 3.38 6.97 -8.87
N ALA A 354 2.32 6.35 -9.41
CA ALA A 354 2.44 5.26 -10.37
C ALA A 354 3.14 5.69 -11.68
N ALA A 355 2.84 6.89 -12.20
CA ALA A 355 3.47 7.46 -13.39
C ALA A 355 4.97 7.73 -13.18
N ASP A 356 5.35 8.13 -11.98
CA ASP A 356 6.74 8.37 -11.55
C ASP A 356 7.50 7.04 -11.34
N GLY A 357 6.81 5.90 -11.52
CA GLY A 357 7.33 4.59 -11.23
C GLY A 357 7.56 4.36 -9.74
N GLU A 358 6.97 5.18 -8.88
CA GLU A 358 6.92 4.97 -7.44
C GLU A 358 5.86 3.92 -7.12
N TRP A 359 6.09 3.19 -6.02
CA TRP A 359 5.17 2.19 -5.53
C TRP A 359 4.55 2.70 -4.24
N VAL A 360 3.27 3.04 -4.31
CA VAL A 360 2.52 3.63 -3.20
C VAL A 360 1.26 2.82 -2.97
N VAL A 361 1.09 2.33 -1.75
CA VAL A 361 -0.06 1.54 -1.29
C VAL A 361 -0.70 2.21 -0.06
N PRO A 362 -1.99 1.98 0.21
CA PRO A 362 -2.61 2.46 1.44
C PRO A 362 -1.86 1.93 2.67
N ALA A 363 -1.47 2.82 3.60
CA ALA A 363 -0.79 2.44 4.84
C ALA A 363 -1.73 1.73 5.82
N GLY A 364 -3.01 2.10 5.82
CA GLY A 364 -3.97 1.58 6.78
C GLY A 364 -4.42 0.14 6.52
N SER A 365 -4.68 -0.60 7.59
CA SER A 365 -5.29 -1.94 7.54
C SER A 365 -6.79 -1.89 7.85
N LEU A 366 -7.49 -2.97 7.55
CA LEU A 366 -8.88 -3.18 7.95
C LEU A 366 -8.92 -4.29 9.00
N VAL A 367 -9.80 -4.15 9.99
CA VAL A 367 -10.16 -5.24 10.90
C VAL A 367 -11.59 -5.66 10.62
N ALA A 368 -11.83 -6.96 10.50
CA ALA A 368 -13.16 -7.56 10.40
C ALA A 368 -13.41 -8.40 11.65
N VAL A 369 -14.31 -7.93 12.52
CA VAL A 369 -14.55 -8.50 13.84
C VAL A 369 -16.04 -8.56 14.12
N ALA A 370 -16.55 -9.73 14.53
CA ALA A 370 -17.93 -9.90 14.96
C ALA A 370 -18.98 -9.33 13.97
N GLY A 371 -18.74 -9.47 12.66
CA GLY A 371 -19.62 -8.94 11.61
C GLY A 371 -19.56 -7.41 11.42
N THR A 372 -18.56 -6.75 12.01
CA THR A 372 -18.28 -5.32 11.83
C THR A 372 -16.93 -5.14 11.13
N LEU A 373 -16.89 -4.33 10.06
CA LEU A 373 -15.66 -3.85 9.46
C LEU A 373 -15.25 -2.53 10.13
N VAL A 374 -14.00 -2.45 10.61
CA VAL A 374 -13.48 -1.27 11.29
C VAL A 374 -12.24 -0.75 10.58
N ALA A 375 -12.24 0.54 10.26
CA ALA A 375 -11.17 1.21 9.53
C ALA A 375 -10.87 2.60 10.11
N GLN A 376 -9.58 2.95 10.17
CA GLN A 376 -9.15 4.34 10.33
C GLN A 376 -9.51 5.14 9.07
N THR A 377 -10.11 6.32 9.25
CA THR A 377 -10.42 7.29 8.19
C THR A 377 -9.90 8.68 8.58
N PRO A 378 -9.82 9.65 7.65
CA PRO A 378 -9.57 11.05 8.00
C PRO A 378 -10.60 11.66 8.96
N LEU A 379 -11.77 11.04 9.13
CA LEU A 379 -12.80 11.45 10.11
C LEU A 379 -12.56 10.87 11.51
N GLY A 380 -11.77 9.80 11.61
CA GLY A 380 -11.58 9.00 12.82
C GLY A 380 -11.84 7.51 12.57
N ILE A 381 -12.21 6.78 13.62
CA ILE A 381 -12.43 5.33 13.54
C ILE A 381 -13.87 5.07 13.09
N LEU A 382 -14.01 4.41 11.95
CA LEU A 382 -15.30 4.09 11.34
C LEU A 382 -15.63 2.61 11.54
N GLY A 383 -16.79 2.33 12.13
CA GLY A 383 -17.37 0.98 12.20
C GLY A 383 -18.54 0.81 11.21
N ILE A 384 -18.49 -0.25 10.43
CA ILE A 384 -19.41 -0.55 9.31
C ILE A 384 -20.00 -1.94 9.52
N ASP A 385 -21.30 -2.07 9.34
CA ASP A 385 -21.97 -3.37 9.30
C ASP A 385 -21.54 -4.16 8.07
N PHE A 386 -20.98 -5.36 8.27
CA PHE A 386 -20.46 -6.19 7.18
C PHE A 386 -21.56 -6.60 6.19
N GLU A 387 -22.79 -6.84 6.61
CA GLU A 387 -23.81 -7.34 5.67
C GLU A 387 -24.39 -6.23 4.79
N THR A 388 -24.61 -5.05 5.37
CA THR A 388 -25.34 -3.96 4.71
C THR A 388 -24.46 -2.83 4.20
N GLY A 389 -23.20 -2.75 4.63
CA GLY A 389 -22.30 -1.63 4.34
C GLY A 389 -22.71 -0.32 5.04
N LYS A 390 -23.69 -0.36 5.95
CA LYS A 390 -24.15 0.83 6.67
C LYS A 390 -23.17 1.18 7.79
N ARG A 391 -22.93 2.47 7.96
CA ARG A 391 -22.18 2.99 9.12
C ARG A 391 -22.92 2.66 10.41
N LEU A 392 -22.27 1.93 11.31
CA LEU A 392 -22.76 1.65 12.66
C LEU A 392 -22.38 2.77 13.63
N TRP A 393 -21.12 3.23 13.56
CA TRP A 393 -20.59 4.27 14.42
C TRP A 393 -19.37 4.95 13.80
N LEU A 394 -19.07 6.16 14.26
CA LEU A 394 -17.86 6.91 13.89
C LEU A 394 -17.37 7.63 15.14
N GLN A 395 -16.19 7.27 15.62
CA GLN A 395 -15.53 8.01 16.69
C GLN A 395 -14.62 9.04 16.06
N SER A 396 -14.92 10.32 16.30
CA SER A 396 -14.15 11.41 15.73
C SER A 396 -12.76 11.40 16.34
N ALA A 397 -11.73 11.41 15.48
CA ALA A 397 -10.39 11.66 15.98
C ALA A 397 -10.38 13.04 16.65
N ALA A 398 -9.86 13.13 17.88
CA ALA A 398 -9.67 14.40 18.61
C ALA A 398 -8.88 15.47 17.82
N ALA A 399 -8.28 15.05 16.69
CA ALA A 399 -7.59 15.80 15.66
C ALA A 399 -8.47 16.71 14.77
N ALA A 400 -9.80 16.73 14.88
CA ALA A 400 -10.68 17.53 14.01
C ALA A 400 -10.69 19.04 14.32
N GLY A 401 -9.65 19.56 14.98
CA GLY A 401 -9.50 20.95 15.38
C GLY A 401 -8.20 21.59 14.88
N SER A 402 -7.93 21.59 13.58
CA SER A 402 -7.00 22.60 13.03
C SER A 402 -7.41 23.08 11.63
N SER A 403 -7.44 24.40 11.52
CA SER A 403 -7.66 25.30 10.38
C SER A 403 -7.83 24.70 8.99
N GLY A 404 -8.90 25.11 8.29
CA GLY A 404 -9.17 24.83 6.87
C GLY A 404 -8.21 25.53 5.89
N SER A 405 -6.90 25.27 6.03
CA SER A 405 -5.83 25.67 5.12
C SER A 405 -5.48 24.49 4.20
N ASP A 406 -5.21 24.77 2.91
CA ASP A 406 -4.87 23.74 1.90
C ASP A 406 -3.64 22.89 2.28
N THR A 407 -2.69 23.45 3.03
CA THR A 407 -1.51 22.72 3.53
C THR A 407 -1.89 21.64 4.54
N ALA A 408 -2.88 21.91 5.40
CA ALA A 408 -3.39 20.92 6.35
C ALA A 408 -4.15 19.80 5.64
N LEU A 409 -4.89 20.12 4.56
CA LEU A 409 -5.55 19.13 3.70
C LEU A 409 -4.52 18.24 3.01
N GLN A 410 -3.49 18.80 2.38
CA GLN A 410 -2.45 18.04 1.70
C GLN A 410 -1.66 17.14 2.65
N ALA A 411 -1.34 17.64 3.85
CA ALA A 411 -0.74 16.84 4.93
C ALA A 411 -1.70 15.72 5.39
N SER A 412 -3.01 15.97 5.49
CA SER A 412 -4.01 14.94 5.80
C SER A 412 -4.12 13.87 4.73
N LEU A 413 -3.97 14.21 3.46
CA LEU A 413 -4.02 13.27 2.34
C LEU A 413 -2.77 12.38 2.28
N GLY A 414 -1.59 12.91 2.65
CA GLY A 414 -0.35 12.11 2.72
C GLY A 414 -0.42 10.98 3.74
N ARG A 415 -1.09 11.19 4.86
CA ARG A 415 -1.25 10.18 5.93
C ARG A 415 -1.88 8.87 5.46
N VAL A 416 -2.75 8.91 4.44
CA VAL A 416 -3.36 7.70 3.87
C VAL A 416 -2.31 6.71 3.34
N PHE A 417 -1.15 7.21 2.92
CA PHE A 417 -0.06 6.42 2.34
C PHE A 417 1.12 6.19 3.29
N ASP A 418 1.34 7.11 4.23
CA ASP A 418 2.58 7.14 5.02
C ASP A 418 2.37 6.65 6.47
N ASP A 419 1.21 6.89 7.08
CA ASP A 419 0.94 6.66 8.50
C ASP A 419 0.29 5.28 8.75
N ALA A 420 1.11 4.24 8.92
CA ALA A 420 0.60 2.94 9.36
C ALA A 420 0.47 2.84 10.87
N THR A 421 1.14 3.70 11.64
CA THR A 421 0.99 3.76 13.10
C THR A 421 -0.46 4.02 13.49
N SER A 422 -1.07 5.07 12.92
CA SER A 422 -2.50 5.34 13.11
C SER A 422 -3.39 4.61 12.10
N GLY A 423 -2.84 4.20 10.95
CA GLY A 423 -3.59 3.53 9.90
C GLY A 423 -3.94 2.07 10.21
N CYS A 424 -3.12 1.37 10.98
CA CYS A 424 -3.34 -0.03 11.35
C CYS A 424 -4.17 -0.17 12.64
N LEU A 425 -5.00 -1.20 12.67
CA LEU A 425 -5.87 -1.54 13.80
C LEU A 425 -5.69 -3.01 14.16
N SER A 426 -5.95 -3.38 15.42
CA SER A 426 -6.00 -4.77 15.87
C SER A 426 -7.19 -5.02 16.81
N SER A 427 -7.53 -6.28 17.08
CA SER A 427 -8.73 -6.64 17.86
C SER A 427 -8.56 -7.93 18.64
N ASP A 428 -9.20 -8.00 19.81
CA ASP A 428 -9.34 -9.21 20.65
C ASP A 428 -10.60 -10.04 20.32
N GLY A 429 -11.37 -9.62 19.31
CA GLY A 429 -12.67 -10.21 18.96
C GLY A 429 -13.87 -9.45 19.55
N SER A 430 -13.64 -8.58 20.54
CA SER A 430 -14.67 -7.78 21.22
C SER A 430 -14.38 -6.27 21.19
N ARG A 431 -13.10 -5.90 21.19
CA ARG A 431 -12.59 -4.53 21.19
C ARG A 431 -11.62 -4.34 20.04
N VAL A 432 -11.61 -3.13 19.49
CA VAL A 432 -10.61 -2.70 18.50
C VAL A 432 -9.64 -1.73 19.18
N PHE A 433 -8.35 -1.97 18.98
CA PHE A 433 -7.26 -1.15 19.49
C PHE A 433 -6.70 -0.27 18.36
N ALA A 434 -6.57 1.03 18.64
CA ALA A 434 -6.08 2.01 17.70
C ALA A 434 -5.03 2.92 18.36
N VAL A 435 -3.97 3.26 17.63
CA VAL A 435 -3.06 4.32 18.02
C VAL A 435 -3.51 5.62 17.35
N GLU A 436 -3.74 6.66 18.14
CA GLU A 436 -4.21 7.95 17.68
C GLU A 436 -3.13 9.00 17.96
N SER A 437 -2.60 9.59 16.88
CA SER A 437 -1.57 10.63 16.96
C SER A 437 -2.18 12.01 16.74
N HIS A 438 -1.64 13.02 17.44
CA HIS A 438 -2.03 14.41 17.23
C HIS A 438 -1.63 14.91 15.83
N PRO A 439 -2.39 15.78 15.16
CA PRO A 439 -2.02 16.31 13.82
C PRO A 439 -0.60 16.88 13.74
N ASP A 440 -0.17 17.58 14.78
CA ASP A 440 1.17 18.19 14.83
C ASP A 440 2.28 17.13 14.93
N ALA A 441 2.01 15.97 15.54
CA ALA A 441 2.93 14.83 15.60
C ALA A 441 3.17 14.21 14.21
N LEU A 442 2.17 14.34 13.33
CA LEU A 442 2.10 13.77 11.99
C LEU A 442 2.52 14.77 10.90
N THR A 443 2.90 15.98 11.26
CA THR A 443 3.33 17.00 10.31
C THR A 443 4.85 16.89 10.11
N PRO A 444 5.33 16.68 8.86
CA PRO A 444 6.77 16.62 8.61
C PRO A 444 7.43 17.97 8.94
N PRO A 445 8.69 18.00 9.36
CA PRO A 445 9.38 19.24 9.65
C PRO A 445 9.51 20.10 8.39
N ALA A 446 9.01 21.34 8.44
CA ALA A 446 9.22 22.32 7.38
C ALA A 446 10.60 23.00 7.56
N GLU A 447 11.45 22.96 6.53
CA GLU A 447 12.70 23.73 6.53
C GLU A 447 12.38 25.23 6.43
N SER A 448 12.53 25.98 7.54
CA SER A 448 12.41 27.44 7.51
C SER A 448 13.63 28.06 6.82
N LEU A 449 13.37 28.76 5.69
CA LEU A 449 14.36 29.47 4.88
C LEU A 449 15.12 30.58 5.63
N LEU A 450 14.60 31.08 6.75
CA LEU A 450 15.14 32.22 7.49
C LEU A 450 15.88 31.85 8.78
N GLY A 451 16.08 30.55 9.06
CA GLY A 451 16.79 30.10 10.27
C GLY A 451 16.10 30.52 11.58
N ALA A 452 14.92 31.11 11.51
CA ALA A 452 14.15 31.64 12.63
C ALA A 452 12.73 31.05 12.56
N ALA A 453 12.61 29.84 13.09
CA ALA A 453 11.44 29.37 13.80
C ALA A 453 11.89 28.11 14.55
N ASP A 454 12.13 28.25 15.85
CA ASP A 454 12.04 27.14 16.79
C ASP A 454 10.60 26.63 16.75
N ALA A 455 10.24 25.88 15.71
CA ALA A 455 9.07 25.02 15.77
C ALA A 455 9.46 23.91 16.75
N ILE A 456 9.11 24.11 18.03
CA ILE A 456 9.19 23.09 19.07
C ILE A 456 8.49 21.86 18.49
N GLY A 457 9.26 20.82 18.16
CA GLY A 457 8.70 19.57 17.63
C GLY A 457 7.68 19.02 18.61
N TRP A 458 6.61 18.38 18.12
CA TRP A 458 5.57 17.83 18.99
C TRP A 458 6.17 16.94 20.08
N GLN A 459 5.98 17.33 21.35
CA GLN A 459 6.60 16.65 22.49
C GLN A 459 5.62 15.80 23.29
N ASN A 460 4.32 15.78 23.00
CA ASN A 460 3.29 15.19 23.87
C ASN A 460 2.90 13.73 23.53
N GLY A 461 3.64 13.03 22.66
CA GLY A 461 3.42 11.62 22.36
C GLY A 461 2.15 11.33 21.55
N ASN A 462 1.67 10.09 21.61
CA ASN A 462 0.39 9.65 21.02
C ASN A 462 -0.41 8.79 22.01
N THR A 463 -1.61 8.36 21.64
CA THR A 463 -2.51 7.61 22.54
C THR A 463 -2.88 6.24 21.99
N LEU A 464 -2.92 5.21 22.83
CA LEU A 464 -3.51 3.91 22.53
C LEU A 464 -4.92 3.85 23.12
N THR A 465 -5.93 3.66 22.27
CA THR A 465 -7.35 3.61 22.67
C THR A 465 -7.96 2.26 22.34
N ALA A 466 -8.76 1.70 23.25
CA ALA A 466 -9.59 0.53 23.03
C ALA A 466 -11.06 0.92 22.84
N TYR A 467 -11.66 0.46 21.74
CA TYR A 467 -13.05 0.72 21.36
C TYR A 467 -13.86 -0.58 21.44
N ASP A 468 -14.92 -0.61 22.22
CA ASP A 468 -15.81 -1.76 22.34
C ASP A 468 -16.75 -1.85 21.12
N VAL A 469 -16.62 -2.91 20.32
CA VAL A 469 -17.41 -3.12 19.10
C VAL A 469 -18.88 -3.38 19.45
N THR A 470 -19.13 -4.13 20.52
CA THR A 470 -20.48 -4.48 20.99
C THR A 470 -21.23 -3.26 21.52
N ALA A 471 -20.51 -2.33 22.15
CA ALA A 471 -21.04 -1.05 22.63
C ALA A 471 -20.96 0.07 21.58
N ARG A 472 -21.01 -0.27 20.28
CA ARG A 472 -21.01 0.66 19.14
C ARG A 472 -19.83 1.66 19.14
N GLY A 473 -18.64 1.13 19.38
CA GLY A 473 -17.40 1.90 19.35
C GLY A 473 -17.23 2.84 20.55
N ARG A 474 -17.82 2.54 21.71
CA ARG A 474 -17.55 3.30 22.94
C ARG A 474 -16.11 3.03 23.39
N VAL A 475 -15.42 4.08 23.85
CA VAL A 475 -14.08 3.92 24.45
C VAL A 475 -14.20 3.09 25.74
N ALA A 476 -13.53 1.94 25.76
CA ALA A 476 -13.43 1.07 26.93
C ALA A 476 -12.34 1.56 27.89
N TRP A 477 -11.18 1.88 27.34
CA TRP A 477 -10.04 2.47 28.07
C TRP A 477 -9.10 3.18 27.08
N ARG A 478 -8.21 4.04 27.61
CA ARG A 478 -7.23 4.80 26.85
C ARG A 478 -5.94 4.99 27.65
N LEU A 479 -4.80 4.95 26.96
CA LEU A 479 -3.47 5.19 27.51
C LEU A 479 -2.71 6.25 26.68
N PRO A 480 -2.06 7.24 27.30
CA PRO A 480 -2.25 7.66 28.69
C PRO A 480 -3.71 8.07 28.97
N GLY A 481 -4.14 7.97 30.24
CA GLY A 481 -5.49 8.38 30.65
C GLY A 481 -5.72 9.89 30.48
N ARG A 482 -6.98 10.33 30.36
CA ARG A 482 -7.34 11.74 30.09
C ARG A 482 -6.79 12.74 31.14
N ASP A 483 -6.71 12.32 32.40
CA ASP A 483 -6.26 13.16 33.52
C ASP A 483 -4.76 13.01 33.83
N ALA A 484 -4.02 12.25 33.01
CA ALA A 484 -2.57 12.11 33.12
C ALA A 484 -1.89 13.37 32.56
N GLY A 485 -2.07 14.52 33.20
CA GLY A 485 -1.30 15.74 32.87
C GLY A 485 0.21 15.48 32.96
N GLU A 486 1.01 16.11 32.08
CA GLU A 486 2.49 16.09 32.00
C GLU A 486 3.22 14.79 32.40
N VAL A 487 2.58 13.62 32.30
CA VAL A 487 3.28 12.34 32.38
C VAL A 487 4.09 12.23 31.09
N GLY A 488 5.40 12.00 31.22
CA GLY A 488 6.36 12.02 30.12
C GLY A 488 5.82 11.37 28.85
N ALA A 489 6.00 12.04 27.72
CA ALA A 489 5.35 11.65 26.47
C ALA A 489 5.69 10.24 26.03
N ALA A 490 4.66 9.40 26.01
CA ALA A 490 4.74 8.03 25.53
C ALA A 490 4.39 7.99 24.04
N TRP A 491 5.18 7.24 23.28
CA TRP A 491 4.95 6.96 21.88
C TRP A 491 4.68 5.46 21.71
N TYR A 492 3.43 5.14 21.40
CA TYR A 492 3.01 3.83 20.93
C TYR A 492 3.38 3.69 19.46
N MET A 493 4.23 2.72 19.14
CA MET A 493 4.91 2.66 17.84
C MET A 493 4.05 2.04 16.72
N GLY A 494 2.91 1.43 17.05
CA GLY A 494 2.01 0.78 16.09
C GLY A 494 0.85 0.05 16.78
N ALA A 495 -0.05 -0.52 15.98
CA ALA A 495 -1.17 -1.31 16.50
C ALA A 495 -0.67 -2.49 17.35
N PRO A 496 -1.24 -2.75 18.54
CA PRO A 496 -0.85 -3.87 19.39
C PRO A 496 -0.94 -5.21 18.66
N LEU A 497 0.00 -6.11 18.93
CA LEU A 497 -0.16 -7.51 18.57
C LEU A 497 -1.07 -8.17 19.61
N VAL A 498 -2.16 -8.80 19.15
CA VAL A 498 -3.16 -9.42 20.04
C VAL A 498 -2.98 -10.93 20.05
N VAL A 499 -2.76 -11.48 21.24
CA VAL A 499 -2.41 -12.89 21.43
C VAL A 499 -3.16 -13.40 22.68
N GLY A 500 -4.36 -13.95 22.48
CA GLY A 500 -5.24 -14.30 23.61
C GLY A 500 -5.76 -13.04 24.30
N ASP A 501 -5.66 -12.99 25.63
CA ASP A 501 -6.10 -11.83 26.44
C ASP A 501 -5.01 -10.76 26.61
N ASP A 502 -3.84 -10.96 25.99
CA ASP A 502 -2.68 -10.07 26.11
C ASP A 502 -2.47 -9.22 24.86
N LEU A 503 -2.12 -7.95 25.08
CA LEU A 503 -1.69 -6.99 24.07
C LEU A 503 -0.19 -6.75 24.20
N PHE A 504 0.56 -7.04 23.14
CA PHE A 504 1.99 -6.77 23.07
C PHE A 504 2.22 -5.45 22.35
N VAL A 505 2.75 -4.46 23.08
CA VAL A 505 2.84 -3.06 22.64
C VAL A 505 4.28 -2.58 22.74
N LEU A 506 4.80 -2.01 21.65
CA LEU A 506 6.08 -1.30 21.66
C LEU A 506 5.84 0.16 22.06
N VAL A 507 6.51 0.59 23.12
CA VAL A 507 6.37 1.93 23.69
C VAL A 507 7.74 2.57 23.83
N GLU A 508 7.89 3.77 23.28
CA GLU A 508 9.04 4.64 23.55
C GLU A 508 8.64 5.71 24.57
N SER A 509 9.46 5.89 25.60
CA SER A 509 9.26 6.93 26.62
C SER A 509 10.59 7.28 27.26
N GLY A 510 10.94 8.57 27.30
CA GLY A 510 12.19 9.04 27.91
C GLY A 510 13.44 8.49 27.23
N GLY A 511 13.41 8.31 25.91
CA GLY A 511 14.52 7.73 25.13
C GLY A 511 14.65 6.20 25.26
N GLN A 512 13.84 5.53 26.07
CA GLN A 512 13.87 4.07 26.19
C GLN A 512 12.72 3.45 25.40
N LEU A 513 13.06 2.48 24.54
CA LEU A 513 12.13 1.61 23.84
C LEU A 513 11.94 0.31 24.64
N ARG A 514 10.69 0.00 24.97
CA ARG A 514 10.31 -1.19 25.73
C ARG A 514 9.13 -1.94 25.11
N LEU A 515 9.01 -3.19 25.49
CA LEU A 515 7.83 -4.02 25.28
C LEU A 515 6.96 -3.96 26.53
N ASP A 516 5.76 -3.43 26.41
CA ASP A 516 4.72 -3.48 27.44
C ASP A 516 3.68 -4.55 27.06
N VAL A 517 3.38 -5.45 28.00
CA VAL A 517 2.31 -6.45 27.83
C VAL A 517 1.13 -6.07 28.68
N LEU A 518 0.00 -5.77 28.04
CA LEU A 518 -1.21 -5.25 28.67
C LEU A 518 -2.32 -6.30 28.70
N ASP A 519 -3.16 -6.26 29.72
CA ASP A 519 -4.46 -6.92 29.74
C ASP A 519 -5.39 -6.27 28.71
N ALA A 520 -5.88 -7.02 27.71
CA ALA A 520 -6.71 -6.49 26.63
C ALA A 520 -8.01 -5.85 27.13
N ALA A 521 -8.61 -6.40 28.18
CA ALA A 521 -9.89 -5.93 28.71
C ALA A 521 -9.75 -4.60 29.48
N ARG A 522 -8.66 -4.40 30.23
CA ARG A 522 -8.49 -3.25 31.14
C ARG A 522 -7.42 -2.25 30.73
N GLY A 523 -6.51 -2.61 29.82
CA GLY A 523 -5.36 -1.79 29.45
C GLY A 523 -4.31 -1.67 30.57
N VAL A 524 -4.28 -2.62 31.51
CA VAL A 524 -3.32 -2.61 32.64
C VAL A 524 -2.06 -3.36 32.25
N VAL A 525 -0.90 -2.77 32.50
CA VAL A 525 0.42 -3.41 32.29
C VAL A 525 0.56 -4.62 33.21
N ARG A 526 0.71 -5.80 32.62
CA ARG A 526 1.02 -7.06 33.34
C ARG A 526 2.52 -7.18 33.60
N TRP A 527 3.34 -6.82 32.62
CA TRP A 527 4.80 -6.72 32.74
C TRP A 527 5.39 -5.88 31.61
N SER A 528 6.62 -5.43 31.82
CA SER A 528 7.39 -4.63 30.85
C SER A 528 8.82 -5.14 30.73
N GLN A 529 9.40 -5.07 29.53
CA GLN A 529 10.78 -5.45 29.23
C GLN A 529 11.46 -4.36 28.40
N PRO A 530 12.52 -3.70 28.93
CA PRO A 530 13.36 -2.80 28.13
C PRO A 530 14.02 -3.56 26.96
N LEU A 531 14.01 -2.96 25.77
CA LEU A 531 14.56 -3.55 24.54
C LEU A 531 15.79 -2.78 24.04
N ALA A 532 15.76 -1.46 24.10
CA ALA A 532 16.85 -0.58 23.70
C ALA A 532 16.71 0.82 24.33
N ASP A 533 17.84 1.48 24.53
CA ASP A 533 17.90 2.93 24.73
C ASP A 533 18.24 3.59 23.40
N LEU A 534 17.61 4.72 23.10
CA LEU A 534 17.73 5.47 21.86
C LEU A 534 18.46 6.78 22.14
N ASP A 535 19.30 7.20 21.20
CA ASP A 535 19.84 8.56 21.22
C ASP A 535 18.78 9.60 20.82
N GLU A 536 19.19 10.87 20.86
CA GLU A 536 18.32 11.97 20.46
C GLU A 536 17.95 11.89 18.97
N GLN A 537 18.79 11.34 18.09
CA GLN A 537 18.52 11.26 16.65
C GLN A 537 17.44 10.23 16.30
N GLN A 538 17.42 9.09 17.00
CA GLN A 538 16.47 7.99 16.79
C GLN A 538 15.18 8.11 17.62
N SER A 539 15.16 9.00 18.62
CA SER A 539 13.97 9.22 19.44
C SER A 539 12.78 9.70 18.61
N ALA A 540 11.61 9.09 18.83
CA ALA A 540 10.35 9.50 18.24
C ALA A 540 9.99 10.96 18.55
N ALA A 541 10.51 11.56 19.63
CA ALA A 541 10.31 12.98 19.90
C ALA A 541 11.09 13.89 18.91
N ASN A 542 12.20 13.41 18.34
CA ASN A 542 13.01 14.18 17.41
C ASN A 542 12.31 14.31 16.06
N ARG A 543 12.22 15.54 15.56
CA ARG A 543 11.65 15.89 14.24
C ARG A 543 12.22 15.08 13.08
N ASP A 544 13.49 14.69 13.15
CA ASP A 544 14.19 14.01 12.06
C ASP A 544 13.86 12.50 12.04
N ALA A 545 13.39 11.93 13.16
CA ALA A 545 12.92 10.55 13.29
C ALA A 545 11.48 10.32 12.79
N PHE A 546 10.96 11.22 11.95
CA PHE A 546 9.57 11.22 11.46
C PHE A 546 9.15 9.88 10.83
N GLY A 547 10.06 9.23 10.09
CA GLY A 547 9.81 7.93 9.47
C GLY A 547 9.49 6.81 10.45
N ARG A 548 10.23 6.75 11.56
CA ARG A 548 10.05 5.73 12.60
C ARG A 548 8.75 5.93 13.37
N ARG A 549 8.25 7.17 13.48
CA ARG A 549 6.94 7.46 14.08
C ARG A 549 5.77 6.94 13.26
N LEU A 550 5.90 6.99 11.93
CA LEU A 550 4.82 6.63 11.00
C LEU A 550 4.87 5.17 10.56
N SER A 551 5.96 4.45 10.83
CA SER A 551 6.20 3.12 10.28
C SER A 551 5.16 2.10 10.74
N GLY A 552 4.67 2.18 11.98
CA GLY A 552 3.70 1.24 12.55
C GLY A 552 4.36 -0.03 13.08
N LEU A 553 5.47 0.11 13.80
CA LEU A 553 6.25 -1.01 14.36
C LEU A 553 5.38 -1.84 15.28
N THR A 554 5.18 -3.11 14.92
CA THR A 554 4.40 -4.05 15.72
C THR A 554 5.08 -5.41 15.76
N PRO A 555 5.10 -6.11 16.90
CA PRO A 555 5.70 -7.43 17.00
C PRO A 555 4.99 -8.49 16.16
N ALA A 556 5.64 -9.64 15.99
CA ALA A 556 5.02 -10.91 15.59
C ALA A 556 5.35 -12.00 16.62
N CYS A 557 4.46 -12.99 16.77
CA CYS A 557 4.62 -14.08 17.73
C CYS A 557 4.31 -15.43 17.08
N ALA A 558 5.22 -16.39 17.23
CA ALA A 558 4.98 -17.79 16.96
C ALA A 558 5.83 -18.66 17.90
N GLU A 559 5.37 -19.88 18.20
CA GLU A 559 6.10 -20.85 19.03
C GLU A 559 6.54 -20.32 20.42
N GLY A 560 5.81 -19.33 20.96
CA GLY A 560 6.14 -18.69 22.24
C GLY A 560 7.29 -17.67 22.18
N VAL A 561 7.80 -17.37 20.98
CA VAL A 561 8.81 -16.34 20.73
C VAL A 561 8.15 -15.12 20.09
N LEU A 562 8.37 -13.97 20.70
CA LEU A 562 7.93 -12.67 20.21
C LEU A 562 9.12 -11.96 19.56
N VAL A 563 8.96 -11.52 18.31
CA VAL A 563 9.98 -10.78 17.56
C VAL A 563 9.54 -9.33 17.43
N CYS A 564 10.33 -8.41 17.99
CA CYS A 564 10.05 -7.00 18.13
C CYS A 564 10.94 -6.16 17.19
N PRO A 565 10.38 -5.55 16.13
CA PRO A 565 11.14 -4.62 15.30
C PRO A 565 11.35 -3.30 16.06
N LEU A 566 12.60 -2.81 16.14
CA LEU A 566 12.88 -1.59 16.90
C LEU A 566 12.82 -0.32 16.04
N GLY A 567 13.03 -0.46 14.72
CA GLY A 567 13.35 0.63 13.81
C GLY A 567 14.75 1.19 14.09
N GLY A 568 15.42 1.71 13.06
CA GLY A 568 16.80 2.18 13.16
C GLY A 568 17.82 1.03 13.09
N GLY A 569 17.53 -0.04 12.33
CA GLY A 569 18.53 -1.08 12.07
C GLY A 569 18.63 -2.21 13.09
N ALA A 570 17.59 -2.45 13.92
CA ALA A 570 17.63 -3.53 14.91
C ALA A 570 16.28 -4.25 15.11
N VAL A 571 16.36 -5.51 15.52
CA VAL A 571 15.22 -6.38 15.89
C VAL A 571 15.60 -7.27 17.07
N VAL A 572 14.68 -7.50 18.00
CA VAL A 572 14.91 -8.25 19.25
C VAL A 572 13.88 -9.37 19.40
N ALA A 573 14.33 -10.55 19.81
CA ALA A 573 13.44 -11.64 20.19
C ALA A 573 13.36 -11.83 21.70
N VAL A 574 12.14 -12.09 22.18
CA VAL A 574 11.79 -12.29 23.58
C VAL A 574 10.99 -13.59 23.71
N GLU A 575 11.30 -14.41 24.70
CA GLU A 575 10.48 -15.58 25.03
C GLU A 575 9.35 -15.18 25.98
N VAL A 576 8.10 -15.41 25.57
CA VAL A 576 6.90 -14.90 26.27
C VAL A 576 6.72 -15.58 27.63
N ALA A 577 6.93 -16.90 27.71
CA ALA A 577 6.71 -17.68 28.92
C ALA A 577 7.71 -17.34 30.04
N THR A 578 8.97 -17.11 29.67
CA THR A 578 10.08 -16.82 30.59
C THR A 578 10.33 -15.33 30.75
N ARG A 579 9.70 -14.48 29.90
CA ARG A 579 9.89 -13.02 29.86
C ARG A 579 11.38 -12.65 29.76
N SER A 580 12.15 -13.42 28.99
CA SER A 580 13.60 -13.20 28.83
C SER A 580 13.97 -12.84 27.40
N LEU A 581 15.02 -12.04 27.26
CA LEU A 581 15.60 -11.72 25.96
C LEU A 581 16.29 -12.98 25.42
N LEU A 582 16.13 -13.26 24.13
CA LEU A 582 16.81 -14.38 23.46
C LEU A 582 18.01 -13.88 22.67
N TRP A 583 17.74 -13.02 21.69
CA TRP A 583 18.73 -12.49 20.77
C TRP A 583 18.31 -11.11 20.26
N ALA A 584 19.29 -10.36 19.77
CA ALA A 584 19.11 -9.11 19.05
C ALA A 584 19.92 -9.16 17.76
N HIS A 585 19.31 -8.86 16.63
CA HIS A 585 19.98 -8.79 15.34
C HIS A 585 20.04 -7.34 14.87
N SER A 586 21.24 -6.90 14.46
CA SER A 586 21.49 -5.58 13.91
C SER A 586 21.69 -5.70 12.40
N TYR A 587 20.99 -4.86 11.65
CA TYR A 587 21.12 -4.73 10.20
C TYR A 587 21.40 -3.28 9.84
N ARG A 588 21.86 -3.04 8.62
CA ARG A 588 22.18 -1.69 8.16
C ARG A 588 20.89 -0.95 7.80
N PRO A 589 20.53 0.13 8.52
CA PRO A 589 19.40 0.94 8.11
C PRO A 589 19.75 1.73 6.83
N LEU A 590 18.71 2.13 6.10
CA LEU A 590 18.78 3.06 4.99
C LEU A 590 19.31 4.39 5.53
N GLU A 591 20.48 4.79 5.04
CA GLU A 591 21.00 6.15 5.27
C GLU A 591 19.94 7.16 4.82
N PRO A 592 19.54 8.12 5.67
CA PRO A 592 18.77 9.27 5.17
C PRO A 592 19.64 9.93 4.11
N ALA A 593 19.11 10.08 2.89
CA ALA A 593 19.89 10.51 1.73
C ALA A 593 20.78 11.73 2.06
N GLY A 594 22.05 11.46 2.35
CA GLY A 594 23.03 12.46 2.75
C GLY A 594 23.29 13.41 1.59
N ASP A 595 23.57 14.66 1.92
CA ASP A 595 24.00 15.64 0.93
C ASP A 595 25.29 15.14 0.24
N PRO A 596 25.34 14.97 -1.10
CA PRO A 596 26.49 14.36 -1.79
C PRO A 596 27.81 15.14 -1.70
N LEU A 597 27.84 16.28 -1.00
CA LEU A 597 28.98 17.19 -0.93
C LEU A 597 29.54 17.21 0.50
N GLY A 598 30.49 16.30 0.74
CA GLY A 598 31.25 16.25 1.98
C GLY A 598 31.97 17.56 2.33
N GLY A 599 31.96 17.91 3.61
CA GLY A 599 33.06 18.63 4.29
C GLY A 599 33.38 20.08 3.89
N GLY A 600 32.51 20.80 3.17
CA GLY A 600 32.76 22.19 2.74
C GLY A 600 31.87 23.23 3.41
N LEU A 601 32.48 24.35 3.83
CA LEU A 601 31.90 25.56 4.43
C LEU A 601 30.40 25.82 4.12
N ARG A 602 29.56 25.80 5.16
CA ARG A 602 28.12 26.12 5.09
C ARG A 602 27.90 27.60 4.74
N ILE A 603 27.79 27.93 3.45
CA ILE A 603 27.20 29.20 3.00
C ILE A 603 25.69 29.01 2.92
N ARG A 604 25.05 29.07 4.10
CA ARG A 604 23.60 29.03 4.26
C ARG A 604 23.04 30.42 3.93
N GLY A 605 22.38 30.58 2.78
CA GLY A 605 21.59 31.81 2.54
C GLY A 605 21.34 32.30 1.11
N LEU A 606 21.80 31.64 0.03
CA LEU A 606 21.65 32.22 -1.32
C LEU A 606 20.85 31.40 -2.35
N VAL A 607 20.59 30.12 -2.10
CA VAL A 607 19.78 29.28 -3.00
C VAL A 607 18.70 28.64 -2.14
N GLY A 608 17.45 29.05 -2.39
CA GLY A 608 16.27 28.51 -1.73
C GLY A 608 15.99 27.08 -2.19
N GLU A 609 16.90 26.21 -1.77
CA GLU A 609 17.02 24.75 -1.57
C GLU A 609 16.09 24.06 -0.56
N GLY A 610 14.84 24.47 -0.33
CA GLY A 610 13.90 23.65 0.44
C GLY A 610 13.79 22.24 -0.15
N ARG A 611 14.64 21.33 0.30
CA ARG A 611 14.44 19.90 0.20
C ARG A 611 13.17 19.67 1.01
N ASP A 612 12.14 19.09 0.40
CA ASP A 612 11.13 18.44 1.22
C ASP A 612 11.91 17.51 2.15
N ALA A 613 11.75 17.68 3.46
CA ALA A 613 12.21 16.69 4.41
C ALA A 613 11.61 15.37 3.92
N ALA A 614 12.46 14.53 3.32
CA ALA A 614 12.04 13.36 2.60
C ALA A 614 11.42 12.42 3.61
N ALA A 615 10.09 12.47 3.75
CA ALA A 615 9.34 11.43 4.42
C ALA A 615 9.81 10.11 3.78
N PRO A 616 10.23 9.12 4.58
CA PRO A 616 10.80 7.91 4.02
C PRO A 616 9.75 7.28 3.14
N ARG A 617 10.04 7.34 1.84
CA ARG A 617 9.30 6.66 0.78
C ARG A 617 9.20 5.22 1.26
N ARG A 618 8.00 4.74 1.63
CA ARG A 618 7.83 3.39 2.17
C ARG A 618 8.26 2.37 1.13
N GLY A 619 9.33 1.64 1.44
CA GLY A 619 9.60 0.32 0.86
C GLY A 619 9.88 -0.59 2.05
N GLY A 620 9.30 -1.79 2.09
CA GLY A 620 9.39 -2.65 3.28
C GLY A 620 8.12 -2.72 4.13
N ASP A 621 8.11 -3.70 5.00
CA ASP A 621 7.10 -3.98 6.00
C ASP A 621 7.50 -3.41 7.37
N PRO A 622 6.51 -2.99 8.18
CA PRO A 622 6.78 -2.51 9.52
C PRO A 622 6.78 -3.62 10.58
N TRP A 623 6.58 -4.88 10.18
CA TRP A 623 6.56 -6.04 11.08
C TRP A 623 7.33 -7.23 10.50
N PRO A 624 7.91 -8.08 11.38
CA PRO A 624 8.45 -9.38 10.99
C PRO A 624 7.35 -10.36 10.58
N VAL A 625 7.71 -11.34 9.74
CA VAL A 625 6.86 -12.50 9.43
C VAL A 625 7.54 -13.76 9.97
N ILE A 626 6.83 -14.59 10.72
CA ILE A 626 7.37 -15.82 11.32
C ILE A 626 6.74 -17.04 10.65
N ALA A 627 7.55 -17.96 10.15
CA ALA A 627 7.08 -19.20 9.55
C ALA A 627 8.17 -20.28 9.62
N SER A 628 7.77 -21.52 9.89
CA SER A 628 8.66 -22.69 9.87
C SER A 628 9.95 -22.52 10.72
N GLY A 629 9.84 -21.97 11.93
CA GLY A 629 10.99 -21.70 12.80
C GLY A 629 11.95 -20.62 12.30
N ARG A 630 11.54 -19.80 11.32
CA ARG A 630 12.33 -18.70 10.74
C ARG A 630 11.61 -17.37 10.88
N VAL A 631 12.38 -16.29 10.90
CA VAL A 631 11.92 -14.90 10.88
C VAL A 631 12.36 -14.28 9.56
N VAL A 632 11.41 -13.76 8.79
CA VAL A 632 11.70 -13.00 7.58
C VAL A 632 11.46 -11.51 7.84
N LEU A 633 12.45 -10.69 7.51
CA LEU A 633 12.47 -9.25 7.74
C LEU A 633 12.68 -8.52 6.41
N ALA A 634 11.62 -7.99 5.83
CA ALA A 634 11.71 -6.99 4.76
C ALA A 634 11.54 -5.60 5.37
N ALA A 635 12.47 -5.16 6.23
CA ALA A 635 12.26 -4.00 7.09
C ALA A 635 12.04 -2.69 6.30
N TYR A 636 11.16 -1.82 6.78
CA TYR A 636 10.83 -0.53 6.13
C TYR A 636 12.03 0.43 5.99
N ASP A 637 13.03 0.23 6.84
CA ASP A 637 14.25 1.02 6.94
C ASP A 637 15.47 0.22 6.43
N ALA A 638 15.30 -0.85 5.64
CA ALA A 638 16.41 -1.59 5.04
C ALA A 638 16.17 -1.88 3.55
N GLU A 639 17.25 -2.06 2.78
CA GLU A 639 17.17 -2.60 1.42
C GLU A 639 17.31 -4.12 1.37
N GLU A 640 17.84 -4.74 2.42
CA GLU A 640 18.06 -6.19 2.49
C GLU A 640 16.88 -6.89 3.14
N VAL A 641 16.50 -8.05 2.59
CA VAL A 641 15.55 -8.96 3.24
C VAL A 641 16.31 -10.03 4.00
N HIS A 642 16.20 -10.02 5.32
CA HIS A 642 16.89 -10.98 6.18
C HIS A 642 16.00 -12.19 6.48
N CYS A 643 16.60 -13.37 6.53
CA CYS A 643 16.00 -14.57 7.08
C CYS A 643 16.84 -15.05 8.26
N LEU A 644 16.25 -15.10 9.44
CA LEU A 644 16.91 -15.43 10.70
C LEU A 644 16.29 -16.70 11.31
N GLY A 645 17.07 -17.46 12.09
CA GLY A 645 16.51 -18.50 12.95
C GLY A 645 15.66 -17.90 14.08
N LEU A 646 14.48 -18.46 14.34
CA LEU A 646 13.55 -17.91 15.35
C LEU A 646 14.13 -17.93 16.78
N ARG A 647 14.89 -18.98 17.13
CA ARG A 647 15.40 -19.19 18.49
C ARG A 647 16.79 -18.59 18.74
N ASP A 648 17.63 -18.51 17.72
CA ASP A 648 19.03 -18.08 17.85
C ASP A 648 19.34 -16.74 17.16
N GLY A 649 18.45 -16.27 16.29
CA GLY A 649 18.59 -15.03 15.53
C GLY A 649 19.68 -15.07 14.47
N LEU A 650 20.27 -16.23 14.18
CA LEU A 650 21.39 -16.31 13.24
C LEU A 650 20.90 -16.18 11.80
N PRO A 651 21.61 -15.43 10.93
CA PRO A 651 21.24 -15.31 9.53
C PRO A 651 21.36 -16.66 8.81
N VAL A 652 20.30 -17.01 8.09
CA VAL A 652 20.18 -18.26 7.33
C VAL A 652 20.61 -18.04 5.88
N TRP A 653 20.27 -16.87 5.32
CA TRP A 653 20.59 -16.54 3.94
C TRP A 653 22.01 -15.96 3.85
N PRO A 654 22.92 -16.59 3.10
CA PRO A 654 24.29 -16.08 2.96
C PRO A 654 24.34 -14.79 2.12
N ARG A 655 23.37 -14.59 1.23
CA ARG A 655 23.22 -13.38 0.40
C ARG A 655 21.76 -12.95 0.43
N PRO A 656 21.37 -12.01 1.32
CA PRO A 656 20.01 -11.52 1.37
C PRO A 656 19.65 -10.80 0.05
N PRO A 657 18.44 -10.99 -0.49
CA PRO A 657 18.02 -10.24 -1.66
C PRO A 657 17.92 -8.76 -1.29
N ARG A 658 18.34 -7.91 -2.23
CA ARG A 658 18.34 -6.45 -2.10
C ARG A 658 17.23 -5.84 -2.95
N GLY A 659 16.50 -4.91 -2.37
CA GLY A 659 15.40 -4.21 -2.99
C GLY A 659 14.32 -3.86 -1.99
N ARG A 660 13.43 -2.96 -2.40
CA ARG A 660 12.25 -2.62 -1.60
C ARG A 660 11.18 -3.67 -1.85
N PHE A 661 10.99 -4.55 -0.87
CA PHE A 661 10.02 -5.65 -0.93
C PHE A 661 8.93 -5.48 0.11
N GLN A 662 7.76 -6.04 -0.18
CA GLN A 662 6.69 -6.30 0.76
C GLN A 662 6.45 -7.80 0.81
N MET A 663 6.28 -8.34 2.01
CA MET A 663 5.91 -9.73 2.22
C MET A 663 4.46 -9.95 1.76
N ALA A 664 4.28 -10.87 0.81
CA ALA A 664 2.96 -11.43 0.49
C ALA A 664 2.60 -12.57 1.45
N GLY A 665 3.59 -13.40 1.80
CA GLY A 665 3.42 -14.52 2.72
C GLY A 665 4.49 -15.59 2.54
N VAL A 666 4.44 -16.60 3.40
CA VAL A 666 5.29 -17.78 3.38
C VAL A 666 4.42 -19.03 3.31
N VAL A 667 4.53 -19.80 2.24
CA VAL A 667 3.74 -21.01 2.00
C VAL A 667 4.67 -22.16 1.62
N ASP A 668 4.53 -23.31 2.28
CA ASP A 668 5.33 -24.52 2.04
C ASP A 668 6.85 -24.26 1.94
N GLY A 669 7.37 -23.43 2.85
CA GLY A 669 8.79 -23.08 2.92
C GLY A 669 9.27 -22.16 1.80
N VAL A 670 8.35 -21.48 1.11
CA VAL A 670 8.63 -20.48 0.08
C VAL A 670 8.20 -19.11 0.57
N VAL A 671 9.15 -18.19 0.61
CA VAL A 671 8.94 -16.77 0.90
C VAL A 671 8.54 -16.07 -0.39
N VAL A 672 7.38 -15.42 -0.41
CA VAL A 672 6.88 -14.66 -1.57
C VAL A 672 6.96 -13.18 -1.27
N LEU A 673 7.73 -12.47 -2.07
CA LEU A 673 7.98 -11.04 -1.98
C LEU A 673 7.38 -10.31 -3.17
N VAL A 674 6.72 -9.18 -2.92
CA VAL A 674 6.28 -8.24 -3.96
C VAL A 674 7.26 -7.07 -3.92
N GLY A 675 7.98 -6.85 -5.01
CA GLY A 675 8.90 -5.71 -5.15
C GLY A 675 8.36 -4.68 -6.13
N ARG A 676 9.20 -3.69 -6.45
CA ARG A 676 8.90 -2.66 -7.46
C ARG A 676 8.77 -3.25 -8.87
N ASP A 677 9.61 -4.24 -9.20
CA ASP A 677 9.76 -4.76 -10.56
C ASP A 677 8.94 -6.02 -10.81
N GLY A 678 8.49 -6.70 -9.76
CA GLY A 678 7.75 -7.95 -9.88
C GLY A 678 7.51 -8.67 -8.56
N VAL A 679 7.00 -9.89 -8.67
CA VAL A 679 6.86 -10.84 -7.56
C VAL A 679 7.99 -11.85 -7.63
N GLU A 680 8.66 -12.10 -6.52
CA GLU A 680 9.78 -13.05 -6.43
C GLU A 680 9.55 -14.06 -5.30
N ALA A 681 9.99 -15.30 -5.54
CA ALA A 681 9.88 -16.37 -4.55
C ALA A 681 11.24 -16.94 -4.19
N PHE A 682 11.48 -17.15 -2.89
CA PHE A 682 12.75 -17.62 -2.34
C PHE A 682 12.52 -18.83 -1.44
N GLY A 683 13.45 -19.79 -1.44
CA GLY A 683 13.43 -20.87 -0.46
C GLY A 683 13.76 -20.33 0.94
N ILE A 684 12.93 -20.62 1.94
CA ILE A 684 13.10 -20.05 3.29
C ILE A 684 14.42 -20.45 3.95
N ASP A 685 14.89 -21.68 3.72
CA ASP A 685 16.12 -22.20 4.31
C ASP A 685 17.38 -21.90 3.49
N THR A 686 17.23 -21.64 2.18
CA THR A 686 18.38 -21.50 1.27
C THR A 686 18.63 -20.07 0.81
N GLY A 687 17.59 -19.23 0.78
CA GLY A 687 17.64 -17.89 0.18
C GLY A 687 17.76 -17.92 -1.34
N LEU A 688 17.70 -19.10 -1.96
CA LEU A 688 17.77 -19.22 -3.41
C LEU A 688 16.42 -18.87 -4.03
N ARG A 689 16.47 -18.02 -5.05
CA ARG A 689 15.28 -17.64 -5.82
C ARG A 689 14.76 -18.86 -6.59
N LYS A 690 13.50 -19.23 -6.33
CA LYS A 690 12.78 -20.30 -7.03
C LYS A 690 12.21 -19.82 -8.36
N TRP A 691 11.57 -18.65 -8.36
CA TRP A 691 11.02 -18.02 -9.56
C TRP A 691 10.92 -16.50 -9.39
N SER A 692 10.76 -15.79 -10.50
CA SER A 692 10.53 -14.34 -10.54
C SER A 692 9.53 -14.03 -11.64
N ARG A 693 8.60 -13.12 -11.36
CA ARG A 693 7.54 -12.70 -12.25
C ARG A 693 7.47 -11.19 -12.34
N PRO A 694 7.85 -10.56 -13.47
CA PRO A 694 7.71 -9.12 -13.62
C PRO A 694 6.24 -8.70 -13.61
N HIS A 695 5.98 -7.48 -13.14
CA HIS A 695 4.65 -6.89 -13.24
C HIS A 695 4.23 -6.71 -14.71
N PRO A 696 2.91 -6.74 -15.01
CA PRO A 696 2.42 -6.40 -16.34
C PRO A 696 2.87 -5.00 -16.76
N ALA A 697 3.10 -4.80 -18.05
CA ALA A 697 3.52 -3.50 -18.58
C ALA A 697 2.48 -2.42 -18.22
N ALA A 698 2.96 -1.29 -17.69
CA ALA A 698 2.14 -0.17 -17.19
C ALA A 698 1.16 -0.50 -16.04
N ALA A 699 1.31 -1.64 -15.36
CA ALA A 699 0.55 -1.96 -14.15
C ALA A 699 1.47 -1.94 -12.91
N ARG A 700 0.95 -1.49 -11.78
CA ARG A 700 1.61 -1.49 -10.48
C ARG A 700 0.71 -2.08 -9.40
N PRO A 701 1.26 -2.80 -8.41
CA PRO A 701 0.47 -3.23 -7.27
C PRO A 701 -0.14 -2.03 -6.55
N SER A 702 -1.46 -2.08 -6.33
CA SER A 702 -2.23 -0.99 -5.72
C SER A 702 -2.54 -1.20 -4.23
N GLY A 703 -2.13 -2.35 -3.67
CA GLY A 703 -2.30 -2.71 -2.27
C GLY A 703 -1.66 -4.06 -1.94
N ARG A 704 -1.77 -4.51 -0.68
CA ARG A 704 -1.32 -5.85 -0.30
C ARG A 704 -2.28 -6.92 -0.84
N GLY A 705 -1.72 -8.04 -1.31
CA GLY A 705 -2.49 -9.21 -1.71
C GLY A 705 -2.87 -10.13 -0.55
N ILE A 706 -3.63 -11.18 -0.85
CA ILE A 706 -3.88 -12.30 0.06
C ILE A 706 -3.26 -13.58 -0.51
N VAL A 707 -2.78 -14.45 0.37
CA VAL A 707 -2.14 -15.73 0.00
C VAL A 707 -3.02 -16.90 0.42
N THR A 708 -3.19 -17.85 -0.48
CA THR A 708 -3.80 -19.17 -0.20
C THR A 708 -2.70 -20.24 -0.20
N ALA A 709 -3.09 -21.50 0.02
CA ALA A 709 -2.13 -22.61 -0.05
C ALA A 709 -1.44 -22.75 -1.42
N THR A 710 -2.04 -22.22 -2.50
CA THR A 710 -1.54 -22.43 -3.88
C THR A 710 -1.48 -21.15 -4.70
N ARG A 711 -2.10 -20.05 -4.26
CA ARG A 711 -2.27 -18.82 -5.05
C ARG A 711 -1.91 -17.57 -4.26
N LEU A 712 -1.45 -16.56 -4.98
CA LEU A 712 -1.43 -15.16 -4.53
C LEU A 712 -2.44 -14.35 -5.35
N PHE A 713 -3.38 -13.68 -4.67
CA PHE A 713 -4.25 -12.69 -5.30
C PHE A 713 -3.66 -11.30 -5.05
N LEU A 714 -3.17 -10.65 -6.10
CA LEU A 714 -2.50 -9.34 -6.00
C LEU A 714 -3.33 -8.26 -6.74
N PRO A 715 -3.75 -7.18 -6.06
CA PRO A 715 -4.48 -6.07 -6.69
C PRO A 715 -3.53 -5.16 -7.48
N TYR A 716 -3.98 -4.69 -8.64
CA TYR A 716 -3.27 -3.77 -9.52
C TYR A 716 -4.08 -2.51 -9.82
N ASP A 717 -3.38 -1.45 -10.19
CA ASP A 717 -3.93 -0.18 -10.63
C ASP A 717 -4.56 -0.18 -12.03
N THR A 718 -4.46 -1.29 -12.78
CA THR A 718 -5.18 -1.59 -14.02
C THR A 718 -6.61 -2.09 -13.74
N PRO A 719 -7.31 -1.43 -12.82
CA PRO A 719 -8.39 -1.95 -11.96
C PRO A 719 -8.65 -3.46 -12.09
N GLU A 720 -7.69 -4.29 -11.64
CA GLU A 720 -7.81 -5.75 -11.67
C GLU A 720 -7.16 -6.41 -10.44
N VAL A 721 -7.52 -7.66 -10.19
CA VAL A 721 -6.79 -8.58 -9.30
C VAL A 721 -6.21 -9.70 -10.15
N VAL A 722 -4.92 -9.93 -10.02
CA VAL A 722 -4.20 -11.01 -10.73
C VAL A 722 -3.97 -12.17 -9.78
N GLU A 723 -4.34 -13.36 -10.21
CA GLU A 723 -4.10 -14.63 -9.52
C GLU A 723 -2.79 -15.23 -10.03
N ILE A 724 -1.82 -15.42 -9.14
CA ILE A 724 -0.49 -15.96 -9.42
C ILE A 724 -0.36 -17.34 -8.77
N ASP A 725 0.04 -18.34 -9.53
CA ASP A 725 0.38 -19.68 -9.04
C ASP A 725 1.68 -19.62 -8.22
N LEU A 726 1.64 -20.10 -6.98
CA LEU A 726 2.81 -20.10 -6.10
C LEU A 726 3.84 -21.18 -6.47
N ALA A 727 3.45 -22.21 -7.22
CA ALA A 727 4.35 -23.28 -7.63
C ALA A 727 5.43 -22.78 -8.61
N ASP A 728 5.07 -21.92 -9.56
CA ASP A 728 5.95 -21.48 -10.65
C ASP A 728 5.90 -19.97 -10.97
N GLY A 729 5.04 -19.20 -10.32
CA GLY A 729 4.86 -17.77 -10.59
C GLY A 729 4.07 -17.46 -11.88
N SER A 730 3.39 -18.45 -12.46
CA SER A 730 2.53 -18.26 -13.64
C SER A 730 1.25 -17.51 -13.26
N VAL A 731 0.64 -16.81 -14.23
CA VAL A 731 -0.65 -16.12 -14.00
C VAL A 731 -1.74 -17.13 -14.26
N ALA A 732 -2.44 -17.54 -13.20
CA ALA A 732 -3.58 -18.45 -13.25
C ALA A 732 -4.86 -17.74 -13.70
N GLY A 733 -5.01 -16.46 -13.36
CA GLY A 733 -6.24 -15.71 -13.59
C GLY A 733 -6.04 -14.20 -13.56
N ARG A 734 -6.94 -13.48 -14.25
CA ARG A 734 -7.05 -12.02 -14.21
C ARG A 734 -8.51 -11.65 -14.05
N HIS A 735 -8.80 -10.83 -13.04
CA HIS A 735 -10.15 -10.46 -12.67
C HIS A 735 -10.25 -8.95 -12.71
N ALA A 736 -10.90 -8.40 -13.74
CA ALA A 736 -11.06 -6.96 -13.89
C ALA A 736 -12.27 -6.44 -13.08
N ALA A 737 -12.09 -5.30 -12.42
CA ALA A 737 -13.13 -4.64 -11.65
C ALA A 737 -14.19 -4.00 -12.54
N ARG A 738 -15.45 -4.13 -12.14
CA ARG A 738 -16.55 -3.40 -12.76
C ARG A 738 -16.50 -1.92 -12.38
N GLY A 739 -16.87 -1.04 -13.30
CA GLY A 739 -16.86 0.41 -13.06
C GLY A 739 -15.48 1.06 -12.97
N GLY A 740 -14.38 0.31 -13.13
CA GLY A 740 -13.02 0.85 -13.15
C GLY A 740 -12.45 1.27 -11.78
N ALA A 741 -13.08 0.84 -10.69
CA ALA A 741 -12.56 1.06 -9.34
C ALA A 741 -11.27 0.27 -9.14
N VAL A 742 -10.21 0.94 -8.65
CA VAL A 742 -8.92 0.31 -8.38
C VAL A 742 -8.99 -0.41 -7.03
N PRO A 743 -8.85 -1.75 -6.99
CA PRO A 743 -8.77 -2.47 -5.72
C PRO A 743 -7.49 -2.06 -4.98
N GLY A 744 -7.56 -1.89 -3.67
CA GLY A 744 -6.40 -1.71 -2.79
C GLY A 744 -6.12 -2.96 -1.96
N THR A 745 -5.65 -2.78 -0.72
CA THR A 745 -5.25 -3.88 0.18
C THR A 745 -6.41 -4.86 0.41
N LEU A 746 -6.16 -6.14 0.16
CA LEU A 746 -7.14 -7.21 0.19
C LEU A 746 -7.23 -7.88 1.57
N VAL A 747 -8.44 -8.26 1.97
CA VAL A 747 -8.76 -9.03 3.17
C VAL A 747 -9.82 -10.08 2.82
N ALA A 748 -9.62 -11.34 3.20
CA ALA A 748 -10.65 -12.37 3.07
C ALA A 748 -11.45 -12.46 4.39
N HIS A 749 -12.77 -12.41 4.30
CA HIS A 749 -13.66 -12.50 5.46
C HIS A 749 -14.99 -13.15 5.06
N ARG A 750 -15.40 -14.23 5.76
CA ARG A 750 -16.69 -14.91 5.60
C ARG A 750 -17.07 -15.25 4.13
N GLY A 751 -16.10 -15.77 3.38
CA GLY A 751 -16.30 -16.15 1.97
C GLY A 751 -16.45 -14.96 1.01
N GLU A 752 -16.10 -13.76 1.45
CA GLU A 752 -16.05 -12.54 0.64
C GLU A 752 -14.62 -12.00 0.61
N LEU A 753 -14.33 -11.18 -0.40
CA LEU A 753 -13.08 -10.47 -0.57
C LEU A 753 -13.33 -8.98 -0.36
N ILE A 754 -12.72 -8.39 0.65
CA ILE A 754 -12.82 -6.97 0.97
C ILE A 754 -11.56 -6.28 0.43
N SER A 755 -11.74 -5.15 -0.24
CA SER A 755 -10.66 -4.32 -0.73
C SER A 755 -10.71 -2.95 -0.09
N ARG A 756 -9.64 -2.58 0.60
CA ARG A 756 -9.43 -1.23 1.15
C ARG A 756 -8.61 -0.42 0.15
N GLY A 757 -9.29 0.44 -0.62
CA GLY A 757 -8.65 1.44 -1.47
C GLY A 757 -8.11 2.63 -0.68
N VAL A 758 -7.68 3.66 -1.41
CA VAL A 758 -7.23 4.93 -0.81
C VAL A 758 -8.42 5.75 -0.30
N ASP A 759 -9.58 5.63 -0.93
CA ASP A 759 -10.74 6.49 -0.74
C ASP A 759 -12.04 5.73 -0.40
N ALA A 760 -12.08 4.41 -0.54
CA ALA A 760 -13.26 3.59 -0.29
C ALA A 760 -12.90 2.16 0.17
N ILE A 761 -13.88 1.50 0.80
CA ILE A 761 -13.90 0.05 1.01
C ILE A 761 -14.90 -0.55 0.05
N ASP A 762 -14.47 -1.55 -0.71
CA ASP A 762 -15.28 -2.33 -1.64
C ASP A 762 -15.38 -3.77 -1.15
N VAL A 763 -16.57 -4.36 -1.16
CA VAL A 763 -16.79 -5.75 -0.76
C VAL A 763 -17.25 -6.57 -1.96
N PHE A 764 -16.51 -7.63 -2.25
CA PHE A 764 -16.68 -8.49 -3.42
C PHE A 764 -17.04 -9.91 -3.01
N HIS A 765 -17.85 -10.56 -3.83
CA HIS A 765 -18.10 -11.99 -3.66
C HIS A 765 -16.92 -12.82 -4.17
N GLN A 766 -16.63 -13.92 -3.49
CA GLN A 766 -15.84 -15.01 -4.06
C GLN A 766 -16.77 -15.93 -4.85
N THR A 767 -16.34 -16.40 -6.02
CA THR A 767 -17.23 -17.09 -6.97
C THR A 767 -17.77 -18.40 -6.42
N SER A 768 -16.92 -19.23 -5.80
CA SER A 768 -17.35 -20.53 -5.27
C SER A 768 -18.40 -20.41 -4.17
N GLU A 769 -18.21 -19.43 -3.27
CA GLU A 769 -19.14 -19.16 -2.17
C GLU A 769 -20.47 -18.59 -2.72
N LEU A 770 -20.39 -17.68 -3.68
CA LEU A 770 -21.56 -17.12 -4.34
C LEU A 770 -22.38 -18.18 -5.08
N GLU A 771 -21.71 -19.08 -5.80
CA GLU A 771 -22.34 -20.20 -6.51
C GLU A 771 -23.10 -21.11 -5.53
N SER A 772 -22.49 -21.47 -4.40
CA SER A 772 -23.15 -22.27 -3.36
C SER A 772 -24.38 -21.55 -2.77
N ARG A 773 -24.29 -20.23 -2.53
CA ARG A 773 -25.44 -19.43 -2.07
C ARG A 773 -26.56 -19.36 -3.10
N ILE A 774 -26.23 -19.24 -4.39
CA ILE A 774 -27.20 -19.27 -5.49
C ILE A 774 -27.87 -20.64 -5.56
N GLU A 775 -27.11 -21.74 -5.52
CA GLU A 775 -27.64 -23.10 -5.55
C GLU A 775 -28.58 -23.38 -4.37
N THR A 776 -28.22 -22.89 -3.18
CA THR A 776 -29.07 -22.96 -1.98
C THR A 776 -30.37 -22.19 -2.19
N ALA A 777 -30.30 -20.96 -2.73
CA ALA A 777 -31.48 -20.17 -3.04
C ALA A 777 -32.38 -20.82 -4.12
N ARG A 778 -31.80 -21.60 -5.05
CA ARG A 778 -32.56 -22.36 -6.06
C ARG A 778 -33.30 -23.56 -5.45
N HIS A 779 -32.71 -24.23 -4.46
CA HIS A 779 -33.36 -25.32 -3.74
C HIS A 779 -34.60 -24.88 -2.97
N ASP A 780 -34.64 -23.63 -2.52
CA ASP A 780 -35.78 -23.03 -1.81
C ASP A 780 -37.05 -22.87 -2.69
N LEU A 781 -36.97 -23.13 -4.01
CA LEU A 781 -38.05 -23.06 -5.01
C LEU A 781 -38.85 -21.74 -5.06
N ARG A 782 -38.43 -20.71 -4.33
CA ARG A 782 -38.98 -19.36 -4.35
C ARG A 782 -38.19 -18.51 -5.36
N PRO A 783 -38.84 -17.70 -6.20
CA PRO A 783 -38.14 -16.74 -7.06
C PRO A 783 -37.23 -15.83 -6.21
N SER A 784 -35.96 -15.77 -6.57
CA SER A 784 -34.96 -14.96 -5.87
C SER A 784 -34.30 -14.01 -6.87
N PRO A 785 -34.80 -12.76 -6.98
CA PRO A 785 -34.21 -11.75 -7.86
C PRO A 785 -32.73 -11.48 -7.54
N TRP A 786 -32.34 -11.65 -6.27
CA TRP A 786 -30.94 -11.58 -5.85
C TRP A 786 -30.10 -12.69 -6.53
N ALA A 787 -30.59 -13.93 -6.52
CA ALA A 787 -29.89 -15.05 -7.15
C ALA A 787 -29.80 -14.85 -8.66
N ASP A 788 -30.89 -14.41 -9.30
CA ASP A 788 -30.92 -14.09 -10.74
C ASP A 788 -29.88 -13.02 -11.09
N PHE A 789 -29.80 -11.93 -10.31
CA PHE A 789 -28.86 -10.84 -10.55
C PHE A 789 -27.41 -11.32 -10.48
N TRP A 790 -27.05 -12.05 -9.42
CA TRP A 790 -25.67 -12.51 -9.24
C TRP A 790 -25.28 -13.64 -10.20
N GLU A 791 -26.22 -14.52 -10.56
CA GLU A 791 -26.02 -15.49 -11.63
C GLU A 791 -25.77 -14.81 -12.97
N GLY A 792 -26.48 -13.71 -13.26
CA GLY A 792 -26.22 -12.87 -14.43
C GLY A 792 -24.81 -12.28 -14.44
N GLN A 793 -24.30 -11.80 -13.30
CA GLN A 793 -22.91 -11.31 -13.19
C GLN A 793 -21.89 -12.42 -13.47
N LEU A 794 -22.12 -13.62 -12.91
CA LEU A 794 -21.27 -14.80 -13.13
C LEU A 794 -21.31 -15.26 -14.60
N ALA A 795 -22.49 -15.27 -15.23
CA ALA A 795 -22.66 -15.61 -16.64
C ALA A 795 -21.86 -14.68 -17.54
N VAL A 796 -21.96 -13.35 -17.34
CA VAL A 796 -21.15 -12.37 -18.09
C VAL A 796 -19.64 -12.60 -17.87
N MET A 797 -19.23 -12.93 -16.65
CA MET A 797 -17.83 -13.23 -16.34
C MET A 797 -17.34 -14.51 -17.05
N ARG A 798 -18.16 -15.57 -17.10
CA ARG A 798 -17.83 -16.84 -17.77
C ARG A 798 -17.83 -16.73 -19.29
N GLY A 799 -18.55 -15.76 -19.86
CA GLY A 799 -18.62 -15.53 -21.30
C GLY A 799 -20.00 -15.74 -21.90
N ASP A 800 -21.00 -16.12 -21.09
CA ASP A 800 -22.40 -16.23 -21.51
C ASP A 800 -23.06 -14.84 -21.53
N VAL A 801 -22.49 -13.96 -22.35
CA VAL A 801 -22.73 -12.50 -22.30
C VAL A 801 -24.19 -12.15 -22.57
N ALA A 802 -24.80 -12.67 -23.64
CA ALA A 802 -26.16 -12.30 -24.01
C ALA A 802 -27.20 -12.73 -22.96
N ALA A 803 -27.08 -13.97 -22.46
CA ALA A 803 -27.98 -14.49 -21.43
C ALA A 803 -27.77 -13.77 -20.10
N GLY A 804 -26.52 -13.57 -19.69
CA GLY A 804 -26.17 -12.89 -18.45
C GLY A 804 -26.65 -11.43 -18.42
N LEU A 805 -26.46 -10.66 -19.50
CA LEU A 805 -26.92 -9.28 -19.59
C LEU A 805 -28.44 -9.16 -19.52
N GLU A 806 -29.17 -10.06 -20.18
CA GLU A 806 -30.64 -10.04 -20.13
C GLU A 806 -31.16 -10.41 -18.74
N LEU A 807 -30.54 -11.41 -18.08
CA LEU A 807 -30.88 -11.79 -16.72
C LEU A 807 -30.62 -10.63 -15.73
N LEU A 808 -29.50 -9.92 -15.89
CA LEU A 808 -29.18 -8.72 -15.11
C LEU A 808 -30.23 -7.63 -15.30
N ARG A 809 -30.60 -7.33 -16.54
CA ARG A 809 -31.59 -6.29 -16.85
C ARG A 809 -32.94 -6.58 -16.22
N GLN A 810 -33.38 -7.84 -16.25
CA GLN A 810 -34.68 -8.26 -15.71
C GLN A 810 -34.71 -8.28 -14.17
N SER A 811 -33.59 -8.62 -13.53
CA SER A 811 -33.52 -8.79 -12.07
C SER A 811 -33.08 -7.54 -11.32
N ALA A 812 -32.41 -6.58 -11.97
CA ALA A 812 -31.74 -5.45 -11.34
C ALA A 812 -32.62 -4.61 -10.39
N GLU A 813 -33.85 -4.31 -10.77
CA GLU A 813 -34.78 -3.52 -9.96
C GLU A 813 -35.24 -4.30 -8.72
N ALA A 814 -35.71 -5.53 -8.93
CA ALA A 814 -36.18 -6.40 -7.85
C ALA A 814 -35.06 -6.83 -6.89
N ALA A 815 -33.82 -6.93 -7.37
CA ALA A 815 -32.62 -7.20 -6.59
C ALA A 815 -32.10 -5.98 -5.81
N ARG A 816 -32.66 -4.77 -6.04
CA ARG A 816 -32.17 -3.49 -5.49
C ARG A 816 -30.68 -3.25 -5.79
N SER A 817 -30.28 -3.54 -7.01
CA SER A 817 -28.90 -3.33 -7.45
C SER A 817 -28.52 -1.83 -7.50
N PRO A 818 -27.23 -1.49 -7.35
CA PRO A 818 -26.77 -0.10 -7.43
C PRO A 818 -27.11 0.55 -8.79
N PRO A 819 -27.46 1.85 -8.82
CA PRO A 819 -27.61 2.58 -10.07
C PRO A 819 -26.33 2.48 -10.91
N GLY A 820 -26.45 2.01 -12.15
CA GLY A 820 -25.31 1.82 -13.06
C GLY A 820 -24.74 0.41 -13.12
N ALA A 821 -25.09 -0.51 -12.21
CA ALA A 821 -24.52 -1.87 -12.20
C ALA A 821 -24.75 -2.65 -13.52
N VAL A 822 -25.92 -2.48 -14.15
CA VAL A 822 -26.23 -3.08 -15.47
C VAL A 822 -25.43 -2.39 -16.59
N GLY A 823 -25.24 -1.07 -16.50
CA GLY A 823 -24.41 -0.31 -17.44
C GLY A 823 -22.93 -0.71 -17.35
N ASP A 824 -22.39 -0.83 -16.14
CA ASP A 824 -21.03 -1.32 -15.90
C ASP A 824 -20.87 -2.76 -16.38
N ALA A 825 -21.90 -3.59 -16.21
CA ALA A 825 -21.90 -4.95 -16.72
C ALA A 825 -21.84 -4.98 -18.26
N LEU A 826 -22.61 -4.12 -18.92
CA LEU A 826 -22.63 -3.97 -20.37
C LEU A 826 -21.30 -3.39 -20.90
N ALA A 827 -20.75 -2.36 -20.27
CA ALA A 827 -19.46 -1.76 -20.67
C ALA A 827 -18.30 -2.77 -20.52
N PHE A 828 -18.31 -3.57 -19.46
CA PHE A 828 -17.37 -4.68 -19.30
C PHE A 828 -17.59 -5.75 -20.38
N ALA A 829 -18.84 -6.12 -20.65
CA ALA A 829 -19.16 -7.12 -21.67
C ALA A 829 -18.69 -6.68 -23.07
N MET A 830 -18.80 -5.39 -23.40
CA MET A 830 -18.29 -4.82 -24.66
C MET A 830 -16.77 -4.99 -24.83
N LYS A 831 -16.00 -5.00 -23.73
CA LYS A 831 -14.54 -5.27 -23.77
C LYS A 831 -14.22 -6.76 -23.90
N ARG A 832 -15.10 -7.64 -23.39
CA ARG A 832 -14.91 -9.10 -23.36
C ARG A 832 -15.39 -9.78 -24.65
N ASP A 833 -16.62 -9.50 -25.05
CA ASP A 833 -17.26 -10.02 -26.27
C ASP A 833 -18.11 -8.89 -26.86
N PHE A 834 -17.50 -8.14 -27.78
CA PHE A 834 -18.16 -7.02 -28.43
C PHE A 834 -19.37 -7.46 -29.26
N GLY A 835 -19.33 -8.63 -29.90
CA GLY A 835 -20.41 -9.10 -30.78
C GLY A 835 -21.69 -9.37 -30.01
N ALA A 836 -21.62 -10.16 -28.94
CA ALA A 836 -22.77 -10.45 -28.10
C ALA A 836 -23.29 -9.21 -27.34
N ALA A 837 -22.38 -8.39 -26.81
CA ALA A 837 -22.74 -7.19 -26.04
C ALA A 837 -23.35 -6.09 -26.92
N SER A 838 -22.81 -5.87 -28.13
CA SER A 838 -23.33 -4.85 -29.05
C SER A 838 -24.74 -5.15 -29.53
N ALA A 839 -25.09 -6.41 -29.77
CA ALA A 839 -26.46 -6.83 -30.10
C ALA A 839 -27.43 -6.57 -28.94
N CYS A 840 -26.99 -6.74 -27.69
CA CYS A 840 -27.79 -6.37 -26.52
C CYS A 840 -27.95 -4.85 -26.42
N TRP A 841 -26.86 -4.09 -26.56
CA TRP A 841 -26.89 -2.63 -26.53
C TRP A 841 -27.82 -2.03 -27.60
N GLN A 842 -27.80 -2.55 -28.83
CA GLN A 842 -28.67 -2.05 -29.91
C GLN A 842 -30.16 -2.20 -29.53
N ARG A 843 -30.58 -3.38 -29.04
CA ARG A 843 -31.96 -3.62 -28.58
C ARG A 843 -32.33 -2.73 -27.39
N TRP A 844 -31.43 -2.56 -26.44
CA TRP A 844 -31.68 -1.74 -25.25
C TRP A 844 -31.71 -0.24 -25.56
N SER A 845 -30.91 0.20 -26.54
CA SER A 845 -30.92 1.57 -27.05
C SER A 845 -32.25 1.88 -27.75
N GLU A 846 -32.79 0.94 -28.53
CA GLU A 846 -34.12 1.04 -29.16
C GLU A 846 -35.25 1.16 -28.13
N SER A 847 -35.18 0.45 -27.01
CA SER A 847 -36.13 0.57 -25.91
C SER A 847 -35.85 1.74 -24.96
N ALA A 848 -34.88 2.61 -25.28
CA ALA A 848 -34.44 3.73 -24.44
C ALA A 848 -34.04 3.35 -23.00
N ASP A 849 -33.45 2.17 -22.82
CA ASP A 849 -33.01 1.70 -21.50
C ASP A 849 -31.88 2.60 -20.95
N PRO A 850 -31.97 3.07 -19.69
CA PRO A 850 -30.97 3.94 -19.09
C PRO A 850 -29.58 3.30 -18.99
N ALA A 851 -29.47 1.98 -18.87
CA ALA A 851 -28.18 1.28 -18.79
C ALA A 851 -27.38 1.43 -20.10
N ALA A 852 -28.07 1.43 -21.24
CA ALA A 852 -27.47 1.58 -22.57
C ALA A 852 -26.99 3.02 -22.87
N ARG A 853 -27.47 4.01 -22.10
CA ARG A 853 -27.18 5.44 -22.29
C ARG A 853 -26.15 6.02 -21.31
N SER A 854 -25.55 5.18 -20.46
CA SER A 854 -24.47 5.63 -19.60
C SER A 854 -23.22 6.01 -20.41
N ALA A 855 -22.51 7.06 -20.01
CA ALA A 855 -21.35 7.54 -20.76
C ALA A 855 -20.24 6.46 -20.96
N PRO A 856 -19.90 5.60 -19.97
CA PRO A 856 -18.94 4.51 -20.19
C PRO A 856 -19.39 3.52 -21.26
N VAL A 857 -20.68 3.16 -21.29
CA VAL A 857 -21.25 2.25 -22.30
C VAL A 857 -21.22 2.88 -23.68
N LEU A 858 -21.64 4.14 -23.80
CA LEU A 858 -21.66 4.82 -25.10
C LEU A 858 -20.25 5.01 -25.67
N ARG A 859 -19.25 5.30 -24.82
CA ARG A 859 -17.84 5.36 -25.26
C ARG A 859 -17.35 4.00 -25.74
N ALA A 860 -17.63 2.94 -24.99
CA ALA A 860 -17.27 1.57 -25.36
C ALA A 860 -17.95 1.12 -26.66
N ALA A 861 -19.23 1.50 -26.85
CA ALA A 861 -19.99 1.24 -28.07
C ALA A 861 -19.38 1.98 -29.26
N ALA A 862 -19.16 3.30 -29.14
CA ALA A 862 -18.60 4.12 -30.21
C ALA A 862 -17.24 3.59 -30.68
N ASP A 863 -16.30 3.34 -29.76
CA ASP A 863 -14.98 2.78 -30.09
C ASP A 863 -15.08 1.37 -30.70
N GLY A 864 -15.94 0.52 -30.14
CA GLY A 864 -16.10 -0.85 -30.62
C GLY A 864 -16.68 -0.93 -32.04
N PHE A 865 -17.72 -0.14 -32.33
CA PHE A 865 -18.32 -0.08 -33.67
C PHE A 865 -17.39 0.58 -34.69
N LEU A 866 -16.65 1.62 -34.30
CA LEU A 866 -15.61 2.22 -35.16
C LEU A 866 -14.51 1.23 -35.51
N ARG A 867 -14.08 0.39 -34.56
CA ARG A 867 -13.12 -0.71 -34.81
C ARG A 867 -13.71 -1.80 -35.70
N ALA A 868 -15.00 -2.10 -35.56
CA ALA A 868 -15.71 -3.05 -36.41
C ALA A 868 -16.02 -2.50 -37.82
N GLY A 869 -15.83 -1.20 -38.05
CA GLY A 869 -16.17 -0.54 -39.31
C GLY A 869 -17.66 -0.20 -39.47
N GLU A 870 -18.46 -0.38 -38.41
CA GLU A 870 -19.89 -0.12 -38.40
C GLU A 870 -20.19 1.34 -38.02
N VAL A 871 -20.19 2.22 -39.03
CA VAL A 871 -20.32 3.67 -38.82
C VAL A 871 -21.69 4.12 -38.26
N PRO A 872 -22.86 3.62 -38.73
CA PRO A 872 -24.15 4.11 -38.24
C PRO A 872 -24.42 3.82 -36.73
N PRO A 873 -24.16 2.60 -36.19
CA PRO A 873 -24.28 2.37 -34.76
C PRO A 873 -23.29 3.20 -33.91
N ALA A 874 -22.07 3.42 -34.41
CA ALA A 874 -21.10 4.29 -33.75
C ALA A 874 -21.59 5.75 -33.68
N TRP A 875 -22.20 6.25 -34.76
CA TRP A 875 -22.84 7.58 -34.77
C TRP A 875 -23.95 7.69 -33.72
N ARG A 876 -24.83 6.69 -33.60
CA ARG A 876 -25.88 6.69 -32.58
C ARG A 876 -25.31 6.83 -31.16
N ALA A 877 -24.24 6.11 -30.85
CA ALA A 877 -23.58 6.22 -29.56
C ALA A 877 -22.98 7.62 -29.32
N CYS A 878 -22.29 8.19 -30.31
CA CYS A 878 -21.74 9.55 -30.23
C CYS A 878 -22.82 10.64 -30.14
N ARG A 879 -23.95 10.48 -30.85
CA ARG A 879 -25.10 11.39 -30.78
C ARG A 879 -25.71 11.39 -29.38
N ASP A 880 -25.89 10.22 -28.79
CA ASP A 880 -26.43 10.10 -27.44
C ASP A 880 -25.45 10.71 -26.41
N LEU A 881 -24.12 10.53 -26.58
CA LEU A 881 -23.10 11.24 -25.77
C LEU A 881 -23.17 12.76 -25.93
N LEU A 882 -23.36 13.26 -27.15
CA LEU A 882 -23.52 14.69 -27.42
C LEU A 882 -24.74 15.26 -26.70
N ALA A 883 -25.84 14.51 -26.64
CA ALA A 883 -27.08 14.92 -25.99
C ALA A 883 -26.99 14.95 -24.45
N MET A 884 -26.03 14.24 -23.84
CA MET A 884 -25.80 14.25 -22.40
C MET A 884 -25.13 15.56 -21.94
N GLU A 885 -25.54 16.08 -20.79
CA GLU A 885 -24.79 17.08 -20.03
C GLU A 885 -23.81 16.34 -19.11
N GLU A 886 -22.51 16.48 -19.33
CA GLU A 886 -21.50 15.94 -18.40
C GLU A 886 -21.01 17.07 -17.47
N PRO A 887 -20.80 16.80 -16.16
CA PRO A 887 -20.26 17.79 -15.25
C PRO A 887 -18.85 18.24 -15.69
N GLY A 888 -18.78 19.45 -16.24
CA GLY A 888 -17.64 20.40 -16.30
C GLY A 888 -16.27 19.89 -16.80
N ALA A 889 -15.85 20.42 -17.95
CA ALA A 889 -14.52 20.69 -18.57
C ALA A 889 -13.17 20.11 -18.05
N ALA A 890 -13.06 19.43 -16.91
CA ALA A 890 -11.78 19.02 -16.29
C ALA A 890 -11.55 17.50 -16.21
N VAL A 891 -12.47 16.67 -16.70
CA VAL A 891 -12.34 15.20 -16.64
C VAL A 891 -11.51 14.71 -17.82
N LEU A 892 -10.32 14.20 -17.53
CA LEU A 892 -9.53 13.39 -18.46
C LEU A 892 -10.00 11.93 -18.40
N ILE A 893 -10.11 11.31 -19.57
CA ILE A 893 -10.43 9.91 -19.76
C ILE A 893 -9.29 9.21 -20.49
N ALA A 894 -8.97 7.98 -20.09
CA ALA A 894 -7.98 7.17 -20.80
C ALA A 894 -8.50 6.82 -22.20
N ASP A 895 -7.65 6.95 -23.21
CA ASP A 895 -7.99 6.52 -24.56
C ASP A 895 -7.93 4.98 -24.65
N SER A 896 -8.86 4.37 -25.38
CA SER A 896 -8.91 2.91 -25.50
C SER A 896 -7.80 2.33 -26.40
N SER A 897 -7.13 3.16 -27.20
CA SER A 897 -5.99 2.78 -28.04
C SER A 897 -4.64 2.91 -27.34
N ASP A 898 -4.54 3.79 -26.33
CA ASP A 898 -3.32 3.99 -25.53
C ASP A 898 -3.69 4.37 -24.08
N ALA A 899 -3.46 3.44 -23.15
CA ALA A 899 -3.74 3.65 -21.73
C ALA A 899 -2.86 4.74 -21.08
N ALA A 900 -1.72 5.09 -21.70
CA ALA A 900 -0.89 6.19 -21.24
C ALA A 900 -1.40 7.56 -21.73
N LEU A 901 -2.31 7.58 -22.71
CA LEU A 901 -2.93 8.78 -23.25
C LEU A 901 -4.23 9.08 -22.49
N GLU A 902 -4.23 10.21 -21.79
CA GLU A 902 -5.41 10.76 -21.15
C GLU A 902 -5.89 11.99 -21.93
N VAL A 903 -7.16 11.99 -22.34
CA VAL A 903 -7.77 13.01 -23.19
C VAL A 903 -8.98 13.59 -22.49
N ARG A 904 -9.22 14.90 -22.63
CA ARG A 904 -10.44 15.54 -22.13
C ARG A 904 -11.69 14.93 -22.77
N SER A 905 -12.76 14.70 -22.00
CA SER A 905 -13.98 14.03 -22.49
C SER A 905 -14.55 14.65 -23.78
N ASP A 906 -14.62 15.98 -23.87
CA ASP A 906 -15.09 16.70 -25.05
C ASP A 906 -14.16 16.54 -26.26
N ARG A 907 -12.84 16.51 -26.05
CA ARG A 907 -11.85 16.31 -27.12
C ARG A 907 -11.87 14.88 -27.64
N TRP A 908 -12.12 13.91 -26.76
CA TRP A 908 -12.36 12.54 -27.16
C TRP A 908 -13.60 12.44 -28.06
N VAL A 909 -14.72 13.06 -27.67
CA VAL A 909 -15.95 13.09 -28.49
C VAL A 909 -15.66 13.75 -29.85
N ARG A 910 -14.99 14.91 -29.84
CA ARG A 910 -14.59 15.62 -31.06
C ARG A 910 -13.76 14.75 -32.00
N GLY A 911 -12.76 14.03 -31.47
CA GLY A 911 -11.91 13.13 -32.24
C GLY A 911 -12.71 12.01 -32.91
N ARG A 912 -13.65 11.40 -32.18
CA ARG A 912 -14.52 10.34 -32.73
C ARG A 912 -15.52 10.86 -33.74
N LEU A 913 -16.06 12.07 -33.57
CA LEU A 913 -16.91 12.71 -34.57
C LEU A 913 -16.16 12.98 -35.87
N ALA A 914 -14.91 13.44 -35.81
CA ALA A 914 -14.08 13.64 -37.00
C ALA A 914 -13.78 12.30 -37.70
N GLU A 915 -13.47 11.25 -36.94
CA GLU A 915 -13.27 9.90 -37.47
C GLU A 915 -14.54 9.36 -38.14
N LEU A 916 -15.71 9.54 -37.50
CA LEU A 916 -17.02 9.18 -38.08
C LEU A 916 -17.30 9.93 -39.38
N ALA A 917 -17.12 11.25 -39.40
CA ALA A 917 -17.36 12.07 -40.58
C ALA A 917 -16.47 11.65 -41.76
N SER A 918 -15.22 11.22 -41.49
CA SER A 918 -14.30 10.72 -42.52
C SER A 918 -14.70 9.37 -43.12
N ARG A 919 -15.46 8.55 -42.38
CA ARG A 919 -15.90 7.19 -42.80
C ARG A 919 -17.38 7.12 -43.20
N ALA A 920 -18.16 8.17 -42.93
CA ALA A 920 -19.60 8.20 -43.15
C ALA A 920 -19.98 8.36 -44.64
N SER A 921 -21.04 7.66 -45.04
CA SER A 921 -21.68 7.85 -46.34
C SER A 921 -22.25 9.27 -46.47
N ALA A 922 -22.52 9.72 -47.70
CA ALA A 922 -23.11 11.05 -47.93
C ALA A 922 -24.47 11.21 -47.21
N ALA A 923 -25.29 10.16 -47.19
CA ALA A 923 -26.57 10.15 -46.49
C ALA A 923 -26.39 10.25 -44.96
N LEU A 924 -25.44 9.50 -44.39
CA LEU A 924 -25.17 9.56 -42.95
C LEU A 924 -24.56 10.91 -42.54
N ARG A 925 -23.72 11.53 -43.39
CA ARG A 925 -23.20 12.89 -43.13
C ARG A 925 -24.32 13.94 -43.07
N LEU A 926 -25.36 13.80 -43.91
CA LEU A 926 -26.54 14.67 -43.85
C LEU A 926 -27.33 14.46 -42.56
N GLU A 927 -27.60 13.20 -42.19
CA GLU A 927 -28.26 12.85 -40.92
C GLU A 927 -27.50 13.41 -39.71
N MET A 928 -26.16 13.29 -39.71
CA MET A 928 -25.30 13.85 -38.68
C MET A 928 -25.47 15.36 -38.56
N ALA A 929 -25.46 16.08 -39.68
CA ALA A 929 -25.61 17.53 -39.72
C ALA A 929 -26.99 17.97 -39.20
N GLU A 930 -28.06 17.29 -39.60
CA GLU A 930 -29.44 17.58 -39.15
C GLU A 930 -29.62 17.34 -37.66
N ALA A 931 -29.11 16.22 -37.13
CA ALA A 931 -29.21 15.90 -35.72
C ALA A 931 -28.41 16.88 -34.84
N ILE A 932 -27.23 17.31 -35.30
CA ILE A 932 -26.43 18.34 -34.60
C ILE A 932 -27.14 19.69 -34.64
N ALA A 933 -27.76 20.06 -35.77
CA ALA A 933 -28.55 21.28 -35.87
C ALA A 933 -29.76 21.26 -34.91
N SER A 934 -30.44 20.12 -34.76
CA SER A 934 -31.53 19.99 -33.78
C SER A 934 -31.04 20.15 -32.33
N LEU A 935 -29.88 19.59 -31.98
CA LEU A 935 -29.26 19.81 -30.65
C LEU A 935 -28.90 21.28 -30.42
N ALA A 936 -28.44 21.98 -31.47
CA ALA A 936 -28.16 23.41 -31.44
C ALA A 936 -29.42 24.23 -31.12
N GLU A 937 -30.52 23.95 -31.83
CA GLU A 937 -31.82 24.62 -31.61
C GLU A 937 -32.35 24.37 -30.20
N GLN A 938 -32.25 23.14 -29.71
CA GLN A 938 -32.65 22.79 -28.35
C GLN A 938 -31.84 23.55 -27.30
N ALA A 939 -30.51 23.65 -27.49
CA ALA A 939 -29.66 24.44 -26.60
C ALA A 939 -30.04 25.92 -26.63
N ALA A 940 -30.28 26.50 -27.81
CA ALA A 940 -30.67 27.89 -27.99
C ALA A 940 -32.04 28.24 -27.34
N ALA A 941 -32.94 27.24 -27.21
CA ALA A 941 -34.24 27.38 -26.59
C ALA A 941 -34.22 27.28 -25.04
N MET A 942 -33.09 26.94 -24.43
CA MET A 942 -32.96 26.86 -22.97
C MET A 942 -32.98 28.27 -22.31
N PRO A 943 -33.38 28.37 -21.03
CA PRO A 943 -33.28 29.63 -20.28
C PRO A 943 -31.83 29.93 -19.86
N GLU A 944 -31.50 31.21 -19.69
CA GLU A 944 -30.26 31.63 -19.00
C GLU A 944 -30.31 31.23 -17.51
N PRO A 945 -29.23 30.73 -16.89
CA PRO A 945 -27.85 30.57 -17.39
C PRO A 945 -27.51 29.16 -17.98
N ALA A 946 -28.52 28.32 -18.22
CA ALA A 946 -28.32 26.94 -18.70
C ALA A 946 -27.97 26.90 -20.19
N ARG A 947 -28.65 27.72 -21.01
CA ARG A 947 -28.34 27.90 -22.44
C ARG A 947 -26.87 28.20 -22.69
N ARG A 948 -26.32 29.21 -22.00
CA ARG A 948 -24.92 29.62 -22.14
C ARG A 948 -23.95 28.46 -21.87
N ARG A 949 -24.13 27.73 -20.77
CA ARG A 949 -23.29 26.56 -20.43
C ARG A 949 -23.41 25.45 -21.48
N ARG A 950 -24.62 25.19 -21.97
CA ARG A 950 -24.87 24.13 -22.96
C ARG A 950 -24.28 24.46 -24.32
N CYS A 951 -24.39 25.72 -24.77
CA CYS A 951 -23.76 26.19 -26.00
C CYS A 951 -22.23 26.09 -25.91
N GLU A 952 -21.61 26.46 -24.78
CA GLU A 952 -20.17 26.31 -24.57
C GLU A 952 -19.73 24.83 -24.65
N GLU A 953 -20.43 23.93 -23.93
CA GLU A 953 -20.14 22.50 -23.95
C GLU A 953 -20.23 21.90 -25.37
N LEU A 954 -21.28 22.26 -26.12
CA LEU A 954 -21.46 21.79 -27.51
C LEU A 954 -20.38 22.33 -28.45
N LEU A 955 -20.00 23.60 -28.32
CA LEU A 955 -18.92 24.19 -29.12
C LEU A 955 -17.57 23.50 -28.85
N GLU A 956 -17.29 23.11 -27.60
CA GLU A 956 -16.09 22.36 -27.26
C GLU A 956 -16.07 20.96 -27.89
N ARG A 957 -17.20 20.25 -27.86
CA ARG A 957 -17.35 18.89 -28.44
C ARG A 957 -17.38 18.87 -29.96
N LEU A 958 -18.02 19.84 -30.59
CA LEU A 958 -18.18 19.90 -32.05
C LEU A 958 -16.97 20.52 -32.76
N GLY A 959 -16.25 21.43 -32.09
CA GLY A 959 -15.07 22.06 -32.66
C GLY A 959 -15.38 22.81 -33.97
N ASP A 960 -14.70 22.41 -35.05
CA ASP A 960 -14.81 23.04 -36.38
C ASP A 960 -15.85 22.33 -37.27
N HIS A 961 -16.73 21.50 -36.71
CA HIS A 961 -17.81 20.87 -37.47
C HIS A 961 -18.76 21.93 -38.05
N PRO A 962 -19.13 21.91 -39.35
CA PRO A 962 -19.94 22.95 -39.99
C PRO A 962 -21.28 23.23 -39.29
N ALA A 963 -21.89 22.20 -38.71
CA ALA A 963 -23.14 22.32 -37.95
C ALA A 963 -23.01 23.09 -36.62
N ALA A 964 -21.79 23.44 -36.18
CA ALA A 964 -21.58 24.31 -35.02
C ALA A 964 -21.69 25.81 -35.36
N ASN A 965 -21.71 26.19 -36.65
CA ASN A 965 -21.76 27.59 -37.08
C ASN A 965 -22.98 28.37 -36.57
N PRO A 966 -24.21 27.81 -36.55
CA PRO A 966 -25.37 28.50 -35.99
C PRO A 966 -25.23 28.75 -34.47
N ILE A 967 -24.72 27.76 -33.71
CA ILE A 967 -24.44 27.92 -32.27
C ILE A 967 -23.39 29.01 -32.07
N ARG A 968 -22.34 28.99 -32.89
CA ARG A 968 -21.25 29.95 -32.83
C ARG A 968 -21.74 31.37 -33.11
N ALA A 969 -22.57 31.56 -34.13
CA ALA A 969 -23.17 32.85 -34.46
C ALA A 969 -24.11 33.35 -33.35
N ALA A 970 -24.95 32.47 -32.80
CA ALA A 970 -25.84 32.81 -31.67
C ALA A 970 -25.06 33.18 -30.40
N PHE A 971 -24.02 32.41 -30.08
CA PHE A 971 -23.14 32.68 -28.94
C PHE A 971 -22.38 34.00 -29.09
N VAL A 972 -21.88 34.29 -30.30
CA VAL A 972 -21.22 35.57 -30.63
C VAL A 972 -22.19 36.75 -30.49
N ALA A 973 -23.41 36.65 -31.02
CA ALA A 973 -24.41 37.71 -30.93
C ALA A 973 -24.86 37.99 -29.47
N GLU A 974 -24.91 36.95 -28.64
CA GLU A 974 -25.21 37.08 -27.20
C GLU A 974 -24.07 37.79 -26.46
N VAL A 975 -22.84 37.41 -26.77
CA VAL A 975 -21.63 38.06 -26.23
C VAL A 975 -21.56 39.55 -26.61
N ASP A 976 -21.94 39.90 -27.85
CA ASP A 976 -22.01 41.29 -28.31
C ASP A 976 -23.09 42.11 -27.58
N GLY A 977 -24.14 41.46 -27.05
CA GLY A 977 -25.16 42.11 -26.21
C GLY A 977 -24.70 42.43 -24.78
N ASP A 978 -23.79 41.63 -24.22
CA ASP A 978 -23.19 41.80 -22.88
C ASP A 978 -21.93 42.72 -22.88
N ALA A 979 -21.34 42.98 -24.05
CA ALA A 979 -20.09 43.74 -24.23
C ALA A 979 -20.19 45.25 -23.90
N GLY A 980 -21.35 45.76 -23.49
CA GLY A 980 -21.57 47.18 -23.16
C GLY A 980 -20.91 47.70 -21.88
N GLY A 981 -20.19 46.86 -21.12
CA GLY A 981 -19.54 47.24 -19.86
C GLY A 981 -18.03 47.00 -19.83
N LEU A 982 -17.24 48.07 -19.67
CA LEU A 982 -15.77 48.06 -19.47
C LEU A 982 -15.33 47.38 -18.16
N THR A 983 -15.63 46.10 -17.99
CA THR A 983 -15.13 45.24 -16.90
C THR A 983 -14.12 44.23 -17.46
N GLY A 984 -13.28 43.63 -16.60
CA GLY A 984 -12.27 42.63 -17.02
C GLY A 984 -12.88 41.43 -17.80
N ARG A 985 -14.13 41.07 -17.50
CA ARG A 985 -14.91 40.06 -18.23
C ARG A 985 -15.32 40.51 -19.64
N GLY A 986 -15.60 41.79 -19.87
CA GLY A 986 -15.99 42.28 -21.21
C GLY A 986 -14.89 42.09 -22.26
N ARG A 987 -13.62 42.28 -21.87
CA ARG A 987 -12.44 42.05 -22.74
C ARG A 987 -12.18 40.58 -23.03
N GLU A 988 -12.41 39.72 -22.05
CA GLU A 988 -12.32 38.25 -22.18
C GLU A 988 -13.27 37.75 -23.28
N TRP A 989 -14.46 38.35 -23.33
CA TRP A 989 -15.49 38.02 -24.31
C TRP A 989 -15.25 38.61 -25.71
N GLU A 990 -14.68 39.82 -25.83
CA GLU A 990 -14.23 40.38 -27.12
C GLU A 990 -13.16 39.50 -27.79
N ILE A 991 -12.22 38.97 -27.00
CA ILE A 991 -11.19 38.02 -27.50
C ILE A 991 -11.84 36.72 -27.98
N ARG A 992 -12.85 36.22 -27.24
CA ARG A 992 -13.58 35.00 -27.60
C ARG A 992 -14.43 35.20 -28.87
N ARG A 993 -15.04 36.38 -29.03
CA ARG A 993 -15.76 36.80 -30.24
C ARG A 993 -14.84 36.77 -31.46
N ASP A 994 -13.69 37.44 -31.40
CA ASP A 994 -12.77 37.53 -32.54
C ASP A 994 -12.25 36.13 -32.95
N LEU A 995 -11.99 35.25 -31.98
CA LEU A 995 -11.53 33.88 -32.23
C LEU A 995 -12.60 32.94 -32.82
N LEU A 996 -13.87 33.17 -32.50
CA LEU A 996 -15.00 32.44 -33.08
C LEU A 996 -15.40 33.00 -34.45
N GLY A 997 -15.29 34.33 -34.66
CA GLY A 997 -15.68 35.03 -35.88
C GLY A 997 -14.71 34.88 -37.05
N ASP A 998 -13.39 34.86 -36.80
CA ASP A 998 -12.37 34.89 -37.88
C ASP A 998 -12.25 33.57 -38.66
N ARG A 999 -12.79 32.46 -38.13
CA ARG A 999 -12.72 31.13 -38.77
C ARG A 999 -13.79 30.87 -39.82
N GLY A 1000 -14.90 31.62 -39.81
CA GLY A 1000 -15.96 31.50 -40.81
C GLY A 1000 -15.59 32.07 -42.18
N ARG A 1001 -14.50 32.86 -42.28
CA ARG A 1001 -14.04 33.48 -43.52
C ARG A 1001 -13.05 32.64 -44.34
N ALA A 1002 -12.50 31.56 -43.78
CA ALA A 1002 -11.40 30.83 -44.42
C ALA A 1002 -11.84 29.78 -45.48
N ASP A 1003 -13.14 29.51 -45.62
CA ASP A 1003 -13.69 28.49 -46.55
C ASP A 1003 -14.32 29.08 -47.82
N GLY A 1004 -14.22 30.39 -48.04
CA GLY A 1004 -14.61 31.06 -49.27
C GLY A 1004 -13.44 31.87 -49.82
N ASP A 1005 -13.07 31.61 -51.07
CA ASP A 1005 -12.08 32.32 -51.87
C ASP A 1005 -10.59 31.93 -51.65
N LEU A 1006 -10.23 30.75 -52.16
CA LEU A 1006 -8.84 30.41 -52.54
C LEU A 1006 -8.59 30.65 -54.03
N ASP A 1007 -9.04 31.79 -54.58
CA ASP A 1007 -8.65 32.26 -55.91
C ASP A 1007 -8.69 33.79 -55.97
N GLY A 1008 -7.61 34.42 -55.50
CA GLY A 1008 -7.34 35.86 -55.63
C GLY A 1008 -5.83 36.09 -55.49
N PRO A 1009 -5.19 36.94 -56.32
CA PRO A 1009 -3.76 36.88 -56.55
C PRO A 1009 -2.94 37.48 -55.39
N ASP A 1010 -1.76 36.88 -55.20
CA ASP A 1010 -0.56 37.27 -54.45
C ASP A 1010 -0.56 38.59 -53.63
N ASP A 1011 -0.19 38.42 -52.35
CA ASP A 1011 0.59 39.34 -51.50
C ASP A 1011 0.35 40.86 -51.63
N GLU A 1012 -0.43 41.43 -50.71
CA GLU A 1012 -0.17 42.78 -50.20
C GLU A 1012 -0.22 42.81 -48.67
N ASP A 1013 0.91 43.21 -48.09
CA ASP A 1013 1.16 43.44 -46.66
C ASP A 1013 0.27 44.59 -46.16
N PRO A 1014 -0.61 44.39 -45.14
CA PRO A 1014 -1.55 45.42 -44.68
C PRO A 1014 -0.90 46.59 -43.92
N LEU A 1015 0.43 46.74 -44.03
CA LEU A 1015 1.22 47.86 -43.49
C LEU A 1015 1.71 48.84 -44.57
N ALA A 1016 1.31 48.69 -45.84
CA ALA A 1016 1.78 49.55 -46.93
C ALA A 1016 0.94 50.82 -47.21
N ASP A 1017 -0.27 50.95 -46.64
CA ASP A 1017 -1.05 52.18 -46.80
C ASP A 1017 -0.63 53.24 -45.77
N GLY A 1018 -0.01 54.30 -46.30
CA GLY A 1018 0.35 55.49 -45.54
C GLY A 1018 -0.87 56.15 -44.87
N PRO A 1019 -0.66 56.94 -43.81
CA PRO A 1019 -1.76 57.55 -43.07
C PRO A 1019 -2.60 58.49 -43.97
N PRO A 1020 -3.92 58.57 -43.76
CA PRO A 1020 -4.80 59.42 -44.54
C PRO A 1020 -4.40 60.90 -44.46
N ALA A 1021 -4.61 61.62 -45.57
CA ALA A 1021 -4.08 62.96 -45.88
C ALA A 1021 -4.52 64.12 -44.97
N ASP A 1022 -5.31 63.87 -43.93
CA ASP A 1022 -5.86 64.90 -43.02
C ASP A 1022 -5.26 64.85 -41.61
N TRP A 1023 -4.04 64.32 -41.45
CA TRP A 1023 -3.33 64.38 -40.17
C TRP A 1023 -2.66 65.75 -40.00
N PRO A 1024 -3.01 66.55 -38.96
CA PRO A 1024 -2.45 67.88 -38.81
C PRO A 1024 -0.94 67.79 -38.53
N SER A 1025 -0.17 68.41 -39.42
CA SER A 1025 1.26 68.65 -39.30
C SER A 1025 1.53 69.59 -38.13
N ALA A 1026 1.74 69.04 -36.94
CA ALA A 1026 2.33 69.75 -35.82
C ALA A 1026 3.70 69.12 -35.53
N ASP A 1027 4.72 69.94 -35.75
CA ASP A 1027 6.15 69.63 -35.66
C ASP A 1027 6.52 68.79 -34.43
N TRP A 1028 7.07 67.59 -34.67
CA TRP A 1028 7.77 66.84 -33.63
C TRP A 1028 9.22 67.34 -33.54
N PRO A 1029 9.75 67.68 -32.36
CA PRO A 1029 11.02 68.39 -32.28
C PRO A 1029 12.20 67.48 -32.60
N VAL A 1030 13.04 67.90 -33.56
CA VAL A 1030 14.36 67.34 -33.79
C VAL A 1030 15.30 67.85 -32.70
N GLY A 1031 15.42 67.05 -31.63
CA GLY A 1031 16.35 67.27 -30.54
C GLY A 1031 16.69 65.92 -29.90
N ARG A 1032 17.92 65.77 -29.41
CA ARG A 1032 18.43 64.53 -28.81
C ARG A 1032 17.47 64.02 -27.73
N VAL A 1033 16.80 62.91 -27.99
CA VAL A 1033 15.94 62.23 -27.01
C VAL A 1033 16.84 61.66 -25.91
N VAL A 1034 16.88 62.34 -24.78
CA VAL A 1034 17.33 61.73 -23.52
C VAL A 1034 16.12 61.03 -22.93
N VAL A 1035 16.15 59.69 -22.92
CA VAL A 1035 15.13 58.87 -22.26
C VAL A 1035 15.19 59.13 -20.75
N ARG A 1036 14.38 60.08 -20.26
CA ARG A 1036 14.03 60.11 -18.85
C ARG A 1036 12.93 59.07 -18.63
N ARG A 1037 13.33 57.88 -18.13
CA ARG A 1037 12.38 56.94 -17.53
C ARG A 1037 11.68 57.69 -16.39
N SER A 1038 10.44 58.14 -16.62
CA SER A 1038 9.54 58.46 -15.53
C SER A 1038 9.31 57.16 -14.78
N ARG A 1039 9.91 57.04 -13.59
CA ARG A 1039 9.63 55.99 -12.62
C ARG A 1039 8.16 56.16 -12.23
N ARG A 1040 7.27 55.55 -13.01
CA ARG A 1040 5.91 55.27 -12.57
C ARG A 1040 6.10 54.20 -11.51
N GLU A 1041 5.82 54.55 -10.26
CA GLU A 1041 5.81 53.58 -9.18
C GLU A 1041 4.94 52.39 -9.63
N PRO A 1042 5.47 51.16 -9.55
CA PRO A 1042 4.63 50.00 -9.76
C PRO A 1042 3.49 50.10 -8.75
N ALA A 1043 2.25 49.96 -9.21
CA ALA A 1043 1.16 49.61 -8.30
C ALA A 1043 1.68 48.43 -7.48
N ALA A 1044 1.74 48.59 -6.16
CA ALA A 1044 2.49 47.73 -5.25
C ALA A 1044 2.26 46.26 -5.55
N GLU A 1045 3.15 45.68 -6.36
CA GLU A 1045 3.39 44.25 -6.37
C GLU A 1045 3.91 43.92 -4.96
N PRO A 1046 3.45 42.82 -4.34
CA PRO A 1046 4.02 42.40 -3.07
C PRO A 1046 5.50 42.15 -3.31
N SER A 1047 6.32 43.07 -2.85
CA SER A 1047 7.77 42.98 -2.89
C SER A 1047 8.21 41.82 -2.02
N GLY A 1048 8.73 40.77 -2.65
CA GLY A 1048 9.39 39.67 -1.94
C GLY A 1048 9.78 38.53 -2.86
N VAL A 1049 11.08 38.39 -3.09
CA VAL A 1049 11.80 37.26 -3.71
C VAL A 1049 11.88 37.28 -5.25
N GLY A 1050 13.11 37.40 -5.79
CA GLY A 1050 13.37 37.41 -7.23
C GLY A 1050 13.13 36.03 -7.86
N SER A 1051 12.17 35.93 -8.78
CA SER A 1051 11.88 34.72 -9.57
C SER A 1051 13.01 34.46 -10.57
N GLN A 1052 13.75 33.36 -10.42
CA GLN A 1052 14.64 32.86 -11.46
C GLN A 1052 13.76 32.27 -12.58
N VAL A 1053 13.70 32.94 -13.72
CA VAL A 1053 12.86 32.53 -14.86
C VAL A 1053 13.76 32.13 -16.04
N VAL A 1054 13.66 30.87 -16.48
CA VAL A 1054 14.45 30.31 -17.59
C VAL A 1054 13.63 30.34 -18.88
N MET A 1055 14.26 30.65 -20.02
CA MET A 1055 13.60 30.55 -21.33
C MET A 1055 13.46 29.08 -21.73
N VAL A 1056 12.24 28.66 -22.09
CA VAL A 1056 12.00 27.34 -22.67
C VAL A 1056 12.03 27.50 -24.19
N PRO A 1057 12.84 26.71 -24.92
CA PRO A 1057 12.91 26.82 -26.37
C PRO A 1057 11.58 26.45 -27.02
N LEU A 1058 11.16 27.26 -28.00
CA LEU A 1058 10.05 26.98 -28.89
C LEU A 1058 10.59 26.29 -30.15
N VAL A 1059 10.39 24.98 -30.23
CA VAL A 1059 10.83 24.14 -31.34
C VAL A 1059 9.68 24.00 -32.33
N GLY A 1060 9.82 24.65 -33.49
CA GLY A 1060 8.91 24.51 -34.63
C GLY A 1060 7.50 25.10 -34.42
N SER A 1061 7.37 26.43 -34.28
CA SER A 1061 6.04 27.05 -34.24
C SER A 1061 5.40 27.11 -35.63
N THR A 1062 4.19 26.57 -35.77
CA THR A 1062 3.39 26.66 -37.00
C THR A 1062 2.20 27.58 -36.77
N ARG A 1063 2.30 28.82 -37.27
CA ARG A 1063 1.26 29.87 -37.20
C ARG A 1063 0.67 30.03 -35.78
N PRO A 1064 1.46 30.50 -34.79
CA PRO A 1064 0.94 30.72 -33.44
C PRO A 1064 -0.19 31.76 -33.47
N ALA A 1065 -1.30 31.49 -32.78
CA ALA A 1065 -2.44 32.39 -32.69
C ALA A 1065 -2.15 33.65 -31.84
N ILE A 1066 -1.07 33.62 -31.06
CA ILE A 1066 -0.60 34.73 -30.23
C ILE A 1066 0.73 35.23 -30.81
N PRO A 1067 0.78 36.47 -31.31
CA PRO A 1067 2.01 37.04 -31.87
C PRO A 1067 3.14 37.12 -30.85
N GLY A 1068 4.33 36.65 -31.24
CA GLY A 1068 5.55 36.72 -30.42
C GLY A 1068 5.49 35.87 -29.13
N VAL A 1069 4.63 34.84 -29.08
CA VAL A 1069 4.51 33.96 -27.92
C VAL A 1069 5.88 33.41 -27.50
N ALA A 1070 6.17 33.51 -26.21
CA ALA A 1070 7.36 32.94 -25.60
C ALA A 1070 6.96 32.16 -24.35
N VAL A 1071 7.62 31.02 -24.15
CA VAL A 1071 7.40 30.16 -22.99
C VAL A 1071 8.60 30.31 -22.06
N ARG A 1072 8.32 30.58 -20.79
CA ARG A 1072 9.33 30.69 -19.75
C ARG A 1072 8.98 29.76 -18.62
N TYR A 1073 9.98 29.19 -17.98
CA TYR A 1073 9.79 28.38 -16.80
C TYR A 1073 10.16 29.20 -15.57
N ASP A 1074 9.18 29.46 -14.71
CA ASP A 1074 9.42 30.04 -13.39
C ASP A 1074 9.97 28.95 -12.47
N MET A 1075 11.24 29.06 -12.08
CA MET A 1075 11.91 28.05 -11.27
C MET A 1075 11.40 28.03 -9.82
N GLN A 1076 10.83 29.13 -9.33
CA GLN A 1076 10.28 29.20 -7.98
C GLN A 1076 8.86 28.64 -7.93
N GLN A 1077 8.03 29.04 -8.90
CA GLN A 1077 6.65 28.57 -8.97
C GLN A 1077 6.52 27.20 -9.64
N ARG A 1078 7.56 26.73 -10.33
CA ARG A 1078 7.59 25.47 -11.10
C ARG A 1078 6.49 25.38 -12.15
N ARG A 1079 6.24 26.52 -12.79
CA ARG A 1079 5.16 26.68 -13.73
C ARG A 1079 5.67 27.30 -15.02
N LEU A 1080 5.03 26.95 -16.13
CA LEU A 1080 5.31 27.58 -17.40
C LEU A 1080 4.51 28.87 -17.51
N LEU A 1081 5.24 29.97 -17.62
CA LEU A 1081 4.73 31.27 -17.97
C LEU A 1081 4.66 31.35 -19.50
N VAL A 1082 3.46 31.43 -20.04
CA VAL A 1082 3.25 31.76 -21.45
C VAL A 1082 3.06 33.27 -21.54
N ILE A 1083 3.97 33.93 -22.25
CA ILE A 1083 3.94 35.38 -22.46
C ILE A 1083 3.82 35.72 -23.93
N ASP A 1084 3.25 36.89 -24.26
CA ASP A 1084 3.19 37.41 -25.62
C ASP A 1084 4.48 38.18 -26.01
N GLY A 1085 4.54 38.65 -27.26
CA GLY A 1085 5.66 39.44 -27.78
C GLY A 1085 5.88 40.79 -27.07
N TYR A 1086 4.95 41.20 -26.20
CA TYR A 1086 5.02 42.42 -25.40
C TYR A 1086 5.34 42.15 -23.93
N GLY A 1087 5.60 40.89 -23.57
CA GLY A 1087 5.94 40.47 -22.21
C GLY A 1087 4.76 40.35 -21.26
N ARG A 1088 3.52 40.39 -21.75
CA ARG A 1088 2.31 40.16 -20.94
C ARG A 1088 2.04 38.67 -20.82
N ARG A 1089 1.55 38.24 -19.66
CA ARG A 1089 1.11 36.85 -19.45
C ARG A 1089 -0.16 36.59 -20.24
N VAL A 1090 -0.14 35.52 -21.03
CA VAL A 1090 -1.26 35.09 -21.89
C VAL A 1090 -2.27 34.27 -21.08
N VAL A 1091 -1.78 33.34 -20.27
CA VAL A 1091 -2.58 32.46 -19.41
C VAL A 1091 -2.00 32.42 -18.00
N GLU A 1092 -2.78 31.89 -17.06
CA GLU A 1092 -2.24 31.53 -15.76
C GLU A 1092 -1.05 30.57 -15.90
N PRO A 1093 -0.08 30.62 -14.96
CA PRO A 1093 1.10 29.78 -15.04
C PRO A 1093 0.70 28.30 -15.10
N LEU A 1094 1.14 27.60 -16.15
CA LEU A 1094 0.79 26.19 -16.38
C LEU A 1094 1.54 25.32 -15.39
N PRO A 1095 0.90 24.32 -14.77
CA PRO A 1095 1.63 23.33 -13.99
C PRO A 1095 2.60 22.55 -14.88
N LEU A 1096 3.46 21.70 -14.32
CA LEU A 1096 4.34 20.77 -15.06
C LEU A 1096 4.30 19.37 -14.41
N ASP A 1097 3.33 19.14 -13.54
CA ASP A 1097 3.18 17.97 -12.66
C ASP A 1097 2.47 16.77 -13.32
N TRP A 1098 2.30 16.80 -14.65
CA TRP A 1098 1.48 15.83 -15.40
C TRP A 1098 2.18 14.49 -15.72
N GLY A 1099 3.35 14.18 -15.16
CA GLY A 1099 4.03 12.90 -15.40
C GLY A 1099 5.39 12.72 -14.74
N GLY A 1100 5.55 13.08 -13.47
CA GLY A 1100 6.78 12.76 -12.71
C GLY A 1100 8.07 13.43 -13.13
N ALA A 1101 7.99 14.27 -14.17
CA ALA A 1101 9.10 15.06 -14.62
C ALA A 1101 9.36 16.17 -13.59
N ALA A 1102 10.16 15.86 -12.56
CA ALA A 1102 11.01 16.88 -12.00
C ALA A 1102 11.84 17.42 -13.17
N ALA A 1103 11.52 18.62 -13.66
CA ALA A 1103 12.34 19.29 -14.64
C ALA A 1103 13.75 19.44 -14.04
N ALA A 1104 14.66 18.52 -14.37
CA ALA A 1104 16.01 18.57 -13.83
C ALA A 1104 16.66 19.87 -14.31
N MET A 1105 17.25 20.59 -13.36
CA MET A 1105 17.73 21.94 -13.57
C MET A 1105 18.91 21.97 -14.57
N PRO A 1106 18.97 22.96 -15.49
CA PRO A 1106 20.12 23.16 -16.34
C PRO A 1106 21.15 24.01 -15.58
N TRP A 1107 21.93 23.40 -14.69
CA TRP A 1107 23.14 24.03 -14.18
C TRP A 1107 24.33 23.28 -14.77
N MET A 1108 25.22 24.00 -15.46
CA MET A 1108 26.33 23.48 -16.27
C MET A 1108 25.91 22.80 -17.58
N ASN A 1109 25.82 23.57 -18.67
CA ASN A 1109 25.87 23.12 -20.08
C ASN A 1109 24.93 21.97 -20.53
N GLN A 1110 23.91 21.58 -19.76
CA GLN A 1110 22.90 20.62 -20.22
C GLN A 1110 21.71 21.35 -20.86
N GLN A 1111 21.32 20.89 -22.05
CA GLN A 1111 20.17 21.39 -22.81
C GLN A 1111 18.89 21.23 -21.96
N SER A 1112 18.00 22.21 -22.02
CA SER A 1112 16.72 22.18 -21.28
C SER A 1112 15.97 20.87 -21.57
N LEU A 1113 15.63 20.10 -20.52
CA LEU A 1113 14.79 18.89 -20.58
C LEU A 1113 13.32 19.18 -20.88
N ILE A 1114 12.97 20.47 -21.05
CA ILE A 1114 11.65 20.93 -21.44
C ILE A 1114 11.72 21.50 -22.85
N GLU A 1115 10.97 20.89 -23.76
CA GLU A 1115 10.75 21.39 -25.11
C GLU A 1115 9.31 21.89 -25.22
N SER A 1116 9.10 22.99 -25.95
CA SER A 1116 7.77 23.50 -26.21
C SER A 1116 7.56 23.73 -27.70
N SER A 1117 6.35 23.55 -28.17
CA SER A 1117 5.93 23.88 -29.54
C SER A 1117 4.54 24.48 -29.50
N VAL A 1118 4.28 25.45 -30.37
CA VAL A 1118 2.96 26.09 -30.46
C VAL A 1118 2.42 25.90 -31.86
N VAL A 1119 1.21 25.32 -31.94
CA VAL A 1119 0.45 25.14 -33.17
C VAL A 1119 -0.89 25.85 -33.00
N GLY A 1120 -1.08 26.98 -33.66
CA GLY A 1120 -2.26 27.83 -33.44
C GLY A 1120 -2.38 28.25 -31.97
N ARG A 1121 -3.43 27.76 -31.30
CA ARG A 1121 -3.74 28.03 -29.87
C ARG A 1121 -3.29 26.93 -28.92
N VAL A 1122 -2.67 25.88 -29.45
CA VAL A 1122 -2.26 24.72 -28.64
C VAL A 1122 -0.78 24.84 -28.36
N LEU A 1123 -0.45 24.92 -27.07
CA LEU A 1123 0.91 24.77 -26.58
C LEU A 1123 1.13 23.29 -26.25
N VAL A 1124 2.03 22.64 -26.98
CA VAL A 1124 2.51 21.30 -26.66
C VAL A 1124 3.81 21.44 -25.88
N VAL A 1125 3.87 20.80 -24.72
CA VAL A 1125 5.04 20.78 -23.87
C VAL A 1125 5.48 19.35 -23.66
N ARG A 1126 6.76 19.10 -23.92
CA ARG A 1126 7.43 17.87 -23.55
C ARG A 1126 8.35 18.14 -22.36
N ALA A 1127 8.21 17.34 -21.31
CA ALA A 1127 9.11 17.36 -20.16
C ALA A 1127 9.59 15.92 -19.91
N GLY A 1128 10.85 15.66 -20.28
CA GLY A 1128 11.39 14.29 -20.27
C GLY A 1128 10.62 13.35 -21.23
N ALA A 1129 10.06 12.27 -20.67
CA ALA A 1129 9.25 11.31 -21.42
C ALA A 1129 7.77 11.73 -21.55
N ALA A 1130 7.28 12.62 -20.68
CA ALA A 1130 5.90 13.05 -20.68
C ALA A 1130 5.64 14.16 -21.71
N VAL A 1131 4.46 14.14 -22.33
CA VAL A 1131 4.00 15.16 -23.27
C VAL A 1131 2.60 15.61 -22.88
N ALA A 1132 2.34 16.91 -22.85
CA ALA A 1132 1.02 17.46 -22.58
C ALA A 1132 0.70 18.62 -23.52
N ALA A 1133 -0.60 18.86 -23.76
CA ALA A 1133 -1.07 19.95 -24.59
C ALA A 1133 -2.05 20.85 -23.84
N PHE A 1134 -1.90 22.16 -24.01
CA PHE A 1134 -2.70 23.22 -23.38
C PHE A 1134 -3.37 24.09 -24.43
N ASP A 1135 -4.63 24.46 -24.19
CA ASP A 1135 -5.23 25.59 -24.89
C ASP A 1135 -4.76 26.88 -24.20
N ILE A 1136 -4.05 27.73 -24.95
CA ILE A 1136 -3.52 29.01 -24.47
C ILE A 1136 -4.36 30.21 -24.92
N GLY A 1137 -5.56 29.99 -25.51
CA GLY A 1137 -6.40 31.06 -26.03
C GLY A 1137 -7.79 31.18 -25.42
N ASP A 1138 -8.14 30.41 -24.39
CA ASP A 1138 -9.55 30.25 -23.97
C ASP A 1138 -10.09 31.41 -23.14
N SER A 1139 -9.24 32.17 -22.44
CA SER A 1139 -9.49 33.49 -21.80
C SER A 1139 -8.24 33.97 -21.03
N PRO A 1140 -8.05 35.29 -20.76
CA PRO A 1140 -6.93 35.76 -19.95
C PRO A 1140 -7.10 35.30 -18.49
N GLY A 1141 -6.40 34.23 -18.11
CA GLY A 1141 -6.38 33.72 -16.73
C GLY A 1141 -6.70 32.23 -16.58
N ASP A 1142 -7.21 31.54 -17.60
CA ASP A 1142 -7.53 30.11 -17.49
C ASP A 1142 -6.81 29.30 -18.58
N SER A 1143 -5.81 28.53 -18.17
CA SER A 1143 -5.16 27.54 -19.04
C SER A 1143 -5.83 26.19 -18.92
N ARG A 1144 -6.15 25.54 -20.05
CA ARG A 1144 -6.90 24.27 -20.05
C ARG A 1144 -6.05 23.13 -20.63
N LEU A 1145 -5.78 22.11 -19.80
CA LEU A 1145 -5.14 20.86 -20.24
C LEU A 1145 -6.07 20.10 -21.18
N LEU A 1146 -5.59 19.78 -22.39
CA LEU A 1146 -6.35 19.12 -23.44
C LEU A 1146 -6.15 17.61 -23.45
N TRP A 1147 -4.88 17.21 -23.37
CA TRP A 1147 -4.47 15.82 -23.25
C TRP A 1147 -3.07 15.76 -22.65
N LYS A 1148 -2.74 14.60 -22.09
CA LYS A 1148 -1.40 14.27 -21.64
C LYS A 1148 -1.09 12.81 -21.96
N SER A 1149 0.18 12.53 -22.18
CA SER A 1149 0.72 11.19 -22.37
C SER A 1149 1.91 10.99 -21.43
N GLY A 1150 1.84 9.94 -20.61
CA GLY A 1150 2.96 9.51 -19.79
C GLY A 1150 3.97 8.73 -20.65
N GLY A 1151 5.21 9.20 -20.76
CA GLY A 1151 6.20 8.50 -21.56
C GLY A 1151 6.67 7.20 -20.93
N ARG A 1152 6.99 6.21 -21.78
CA ARG A 1152 7.72 5.01 -21.34
C ARG A 1152 9.14 5.44 -20.97
N PRO A 1153 9.65 5.14 -19.75
CA PRO A 1153 11.05 5.37 -19.46
C PRO A 1153 11.89 4.49 -20.39
N THR A 1154 12.62 5.12 -21.31
CA THR A 1154 13.67 4.43 -22.07
C THR A 1154 14.76 4.05 -21.09
N ALA A 1155 15.14 2.77 -21.07
CA ALA A 1155 16.23 2.26 -20.24
C ALA A 1155 17.54 2.99 -20.58
N GLY A 1156 17.85 4.04 -19.82
CA GLY A 1156 19.02 4.88 -20.01
C GLY A 1156 19.09 5.90 -18.89
N ARG A 1157 20.19 5.86 -18.14
CA ARG A 1157 20.54 6.71 -16.99
C ARG A 1157 20.06 8.16 -17.13
N ASP A 1158 18.99 8.52 -16.44
CA ASP A 1158 18.70 9.90 -16.05
C ASP A 1158 18.60 9.95 -14.52
N MET A 1159 19.50 10.71 -13.90
CA MET A 1159 19.46 11.02 -12.47
C MET A 1159 18.27 11.94 -12.20
N VAL A 1160 17.32 11.45 -11.40
CA VAL A 1160 16.12 12.21 -11.00
C VAL A 1160 16.41 12.97 -9.71
N LEU A 1161 16.42 14.30 -9.79
CA LEU A 1161 16.50 15.19 -8.62
C LEU A 1161 15.07 15.59 -8.19
N ILE A 1162 14.65 15.11 -7.01
CA ILE A 1162 13.33 15.34 -6.42
C ILE A 1162 13.30 16.68 -5.70
N ARG A 1163 12.22 17.46 -5.89
CA ARG A 1163 11.83 18.55 -4.98
C ARG A 1163 10.36 18.93 -5.23
N ALA A 1164 9.61 19.40 -4.21
CA ALA A 1164 8.26 19.98 -4.27
C ALA A 1164 8.28 21.42 -3.70
N VAL A 1165 7.30 22.28 -4.05
CA VAL A 1165 6.81 23.45 -3.25
C VAL A 1165 5.44 23.96 -3.77
N SER A 1166 4.49 24.05 -2.83
CA SER A 1166 3.38 25.02 -2.58
C SER A 1166 3.06 26.14 -3.60
N ALA A 1167 1.78 26.23 -4.00
CA ALA A 1167 1.19 27.40 -4.69
C ALA A 1167 0.01 27.99 -3.91
N ALA A 1168 -0.06 29.32 -3.88
CA ALA A 1168 -0.94 30.13 -3.05
C ALA A 1168 -2.40 30.20 -3.56
N GLY A 1169 -3.34 29.87 -2.67
CA GLY A 1169 -4.54 30.65 -2.35
C GLY A 1169 -5.54 30.98 -3.46
N GLY A 1170 -6.49 30.07 -3.72
CA GLY A 1170 -7.78 30.37 -4.34
C GLY A 1170 -8.92 30.15 -3.35
N ARG A 1171 -9.59 31.20 -2.89
CA ARG A 1171 -10.75 31.11 -1.98
C ARG A 1171 -11.94 30.47 -2.70
N ILE A 1172 -12.37 29.28 -2.25
CA ILE A 1172 -13.60 28.64 -2.70
C ILE A 1172 -14.79 29.23 -1.93
N ALA A 1173 -15.77 29.77 -2.66
CA ALA A 1173 -17.02 30.27 -2.11
C ALA A 1173 -17.88 29.10 -1.57
N ARG A 1174 -18.34 29.24 -0.32
CA ARG A 1174 -19.32 28.34 0.28
C ARG A 1174 -20.69 28.59 -0.39
N ASN A 1175 -21.19 27.63 -1.15
CA ASN A 1175 -22.62 27.57 -1.45
C ASN A 1175 -23.34 27.05 -0.20
N GLY A 1176 -23.99 27.95 0.52
CA GLY A 1176 -25.01 27.59 1.50
C GLY A 1176 -26.29 27.28 0.74
N ASP A 1177 -26.70 26.02 0.77
CA ASP A 1177 -28.10 25.56 0.78
C ASP A 1177 -28.10 24.06 0.50
N LEU A 1178 -28.16 23.25 1.55
CA LEU A 1178 -28.76 21.90 1.59
C LEU A 1178 -28.82 21.42 3.06
N PRO A 1179 -29.92 20.79 3.50
CA PRO A 1179 -30.22 20.61 4.91
C PRO A 1179 -29.49 19.40 5.52
N LEU A 1180 -28.76 19.63 6.61
CA LEU A 1180 -28.15 18.59 7.45
C LEU A 1180 -29.25 17.94 8.31
N GLY A 1181 -29.78 16.80 7.86
CA GLY A 1181 -30.58 15.91 8.70
C GLY A 1181 -29.71 14.85 9.36
N GLY A 1182 -29.53 14.92 10.68
CA GLY A 1182 -29.01 13.81 11.48
C GLY A 1182 -28.18 14.23 12.70
N ARG A 1183 -28.75 14.08 13.89
CA ARG A 1183 -28.20 14.40 15.22
C ARG A 1183 -26.73 13.95 15.38
N ILE A 1184 -25.86 14.93 15.64
CA ILE A 1184 -24.57 14.75 16.31
C ILE A 1184 -24.91 14.49 17.78
N THR A 1185 -24.65 13.28 18.28
CA THR A 1185 -24.65 13.01 19.71
C THR A 1185 -23.30 13.44 20.28
N GLU A 1186 -23.26 14.63 20.84
CA GLU A 1186 -22.23 15.00 21.81
C GLU A 1186 -22.42 14.16 23.08
N PRO A 1187 -21.34 13.75 23.77
CA PRO A 1187 -21.48 13.01 25.02
C PRO A 1187 -22.06 13.92 26.12
N ASP A 1188 -23.13 13.45 26.75
CA ASP A 1188 -23.83 14.10 27.87
C ASP A 1188 -22.88 14.35 29.07
N ASP A 1189 -22.65 15.62 29.36
CA ASP A 1189 -22.16 16.10 30.65
C ASP A 1189 -23.30 16.07 31.67
N GLN A 1190 -23.49 14.94 32.36
CA GLN A 1190 -24.22 14.91 33.62
C GLN A 1190 -23.41 14.16 34.69
N ALA A 1191 -22.73 14.94 35.52
CA ALA A 1191 -22.28 14.51 36.83
C ALA A 1191 -22.62 15.58 37.87
N ASP A 1192 -23.53 15.19 38.76
CA ASP A 1192 -23.95 15.72 40.05
C ASP A 1192 -23.34 17.04 40.58
N ALA A 1193 -24.23 18.01 40.73
CA ALA A 1193 -24.03 19.19 41.57
C ALA A 1193 -24.03 18.82 43.06
N ARG A 1194 -22.86 18.91 43.72
CA ARG A 1194 -22.78 19.31 45.13
C ARG A 1194 -21.68 20.35 45.33
N SER A 1195 -22.13 21.49 45.82
CA SER A 1195 -21.45 22.69 46.30
C SER A 1195 -20.15 22.45 47.07
N VAL A 1196 -19.17 23.36 46.94
CA VAL A 1196 -18.77 24.33 48.00
C VAL A 1196 -17.47 25.09 47.62
N LEU A 1197 -17.57 26.43 47.65
CA LEU A 1197 -16.58 27.50 47.91
C LEU A 1197 -15.48 27.87 46.88
N ALA A 1198 -15.60 29.12 46.42
CA ALA A 1198 -14.66 29.93 45.63
C ALA A 1198 -13.48 30.50 46.45
N PRO A 1199 -12.45 31.01 45.76
CA PRO A 1199 -11.78 32.25 46.15
C PRO A 1199 -11.75 33.31 45.02
N PRO A 1200 -11.45 34.58 45.36
CA PRO A 1200 -11.95 35.75 44.64
C PRO A 1200 -11.01 36.33 43.59
N ALA A 1201 -11.62 37.05 42.66
CA ALA A 1201 -10.97 37.94 41.71
C ALA A 1201 -10.28 39.14 42.37
N ARG A 1202 -9.11 39.50 41.85
CA ARG A 1202 -8.53 40.87 41.85
C ARG A 1202 -8.32 41.21 40.38
N ALA A 1203 -9.13 42.04 39.73
CA ALA A 1203 -9.32 43.49 39.86
C ALA A 1203 -8.16 44.32 39.28
N ALA A 1204 -8.49 44.88 38.10
CA ALA A 1204 -8.18 46.21 37.58
C ALA A 1204 -6.72 46.57 37.22
N GLY A 1205 -6.53 46.73 35.91
CA GLY A 1205 -5.38 47.31 35.21
C GLY A 1205 -5.60 47.14 33.71
#